data_AF-A0A8T4JSP2-F1
#
_entry.id   AF-A0A8T4JSP2-F1
#
_cell.length_a   1.000
_cell.length_b   1.000
_cell.length_c   1.000
_cell.angle_alpha   90.00
_cell.angle_beta   90.00
_cell.angle_gamma   90.00
#
_symmetry.space_group_name_H-M   'P 1'
#
loop_
_entity.id
_entity.type
_entity.pdbx_description
1 polymer ?
#
loop_
_entity_poly.entity_id
_entity_poly.type
_entity_poly.pdbx_seq_one_letter_code
_entity_poly.pdbx_strand_id
1 'polypeptide(L)'
;MKTGGRKGMLLLTLLLVCGALTVWIVGNLRKKTEGPEVQEQVREEQRADFFILGTADTVEGLEPGQVLTDQGVYEMEDAFVQQYLYTWVTARVMAVQGRQSSDAQNAEAEQSEAFMDVQGEDAADGQNGDGVVHAANVTLRLTDVAASADDADRQAGRFFMANIYILEAAENSVTVLYGDRKVQLPARLELSYDFEQVADLTMETKRVTDIRLKKETVHGAVLAVYDDQIELEGYGLLPLAADFHIYETYDGIRERDEKALVVGYDIARFVVADGQVCAGLVEAKPDLTTIRVALQTTDYAGLYHSEIRIVPDTDVYMVTGEGQTLCPAGEEITFLPEYLDLGERIRLVPMDEKGRQTVETIRRSQGNPSYGGTLEINRREEGLLLVNELGLEAYLCGVVPSEMPSSYAEEALKAQAVCARSYAYQQIRQGRYQAYGAHVDDSVSCQVYNNVPPQETTTRAVQETAGEVACYAGEVITAYYFSTSGGTTASGAAWGETNADTPYLAAKDVVDEAGEAYEAQEPWYHWETENNGKDYLTGVADRVGRLMKNSPELVHVRLKDGSYVPLSDCRDATIQKKIQAGTPGKITDIREGERLDGGVLGSLLVDGENLSVKILTEYAIRQVLGDTSLTLTLADGSTRTCGSLLPSAFCSLTADIHTPGSGKITITGGGYGHGVGMSQNGANRMAQAGKNYREILEFFYTDITLTCQNLQNTV
;
A
#
# COMPACT_ATOMS: atom_id res chain seq x y z
N MET A 1 -63.01 21.18 -4.15
CA MET A 1 -62.58 20.81 -5.52
C MET A 1 -61.16 20.29 -5.40
N LYS A 2 -60.96 18.98 -5.19
CA LYS A 2 -60.59 17.94 -6.19
C LYS A 2 -59.34 18.27 -7.03
N THR A 3 -58.43 17.28 -7.06
CA THR A 3 -57.20 17.06 -7.88
C THR A 3 -55.91 17.67 -7.31
N GLY A 4 -54.79 16.96 -7.09
CA GLY A 4 -54.41 15.55 -7.20
C GLY A 4 -53.07 15.38 -6.44
N GLY A 5 -52.72 14.27 -5.77
CA GLY A 5 -53.03 12.88 -6.08
C GLY A 5 -52.00 12.30 -7.06
N ARG A 6 -50.71 12.21 -6.67
CA ARG A 6 -49.70 11.32 -7.31
C ARG A 6 -48.32 11.20 -6.66
N LYS A 7 -47.96 11.99 -5.62
CA LYS A 7 -46.62 11.87 -5.00
C LYS A 7 -46.49 10.82 -3.88
N GLY A 8 -47.59 10.45 -3.21
CA GLY A 8 -47.55 9.51 -2.07
C GLY A 8 -47.55 8.02 -2.40
N MET A 9 -47.83 7.63 -3.66
CA MET A 9 -47.93 6.21 -4.04
C MET A 9 -46.68 5.70 -4.78
N LEU A 10 -45.83 6.60 -5.29
CA LEU A 10 -44.57 6.23 -5.94
C LEU A 10 -43.49 5.82 -4.92
N LEU A 11 -43.48 6.47 -3.74
CA LEU A 11 -42.50 6.20 -2.69
C LEU A 11 -42.71 4.83 -2.02
N LEU A 12 -43.97 4.41 -1.85
CA LEU A 12 -44.30 3.12 -1.24
C LEU A 12 -44.08 1.93 -2.20
N THR A 13 -44.06 2.18 -3.52
CA THR A 13 -43.84 1.13 -4.53
C THR A 13 -42.34 0.97 -4.85
N LEU A 14 -41.51 2.01 -4.66
CA LEU A 14 -40.05 1.91 -4.83
C LEU A 14 -39.36 1.19 -3.66
N LEU A 15 -39.90 1.27 -2.44
CA LEU A 15 -39.32 0.59 -1.27
C LEU A 15 -39.54 -0.93 -1.26
N LEU A 16 -40.48 -1.46 -2.05
CA LEU A 16 -40.72 -2.90 -2.17
C LEU A 16 -39.73 -3.62 -3.11
N VAL A 17 -38.88 -2.90 -3.84
CA VAL A 17 -37.86 -3.48 -4.75
C VAL A 17 -36.46 -3.52 -4.12
N CYS A 18 -36.24 -2.85 -2.98
CA CYS A 18 -35.00 -2.94 -2.22
C CYS A 18 -35.11 -4.04 -1.16
N GLY A 19 -34.18 -5.00 -1.18
CA GLY A 19 -34.16 -6.13 -0.26
C GLY A 19 -34.31 -5.70 1.21
N ALA A 20 -35.43 -6.08 1.82
CA ALA A 20 -35.70 -5.86 3.23
C ALA A 20 -34.72 -6.68 4.09
N LEU A 21 -33.97 -6.02 4.99
CA LEU A 21 -33.03 -6.67 5.89
C LEU A 21 -33.62 -6.73 7.31
N THR A 22 -33.79 -7.94 7.84
CA THR A 22 -34.23 -8.18 9.22
C THR A 22 -33.08 -7.90 10.17
N VAL A 23 -33.18 -6.86 11.02
CA VAL A 23 -32.16 -6.54 12.04
C VAL A 23 -32.64 -7.00 13.39
N TRP A 24 -31.81 -7.79 14.07
CA TRP A 24 -32.08 -8.27 15.42
C TRP A 24 -31.42 -7.38 16.45
N ILE A 25 -32.20 -6.47 17.03
CA ILE A 25 -31.73 -5.62 18.11
C ILE A 25 -32.13 -6.27 19.43
N VAL A 26 -31.13 -6.74 20.19
CA VAL A 26 -31.31 -7.13 21.59
C VAL A 26 -31.17 -5.86 22.44
N GLY A 27 -32.23 -5.06 22.48
CA GLY A 27 -32.28 -3.79 23.22
C GLY A 27 -33.72 -3.28 23.33
N ASN A 28 -34.08 -2.69 24.48
CA ASN A 28 -35.45 -2.29 24.78
C ASN A 28 -35.92 -1.13 23.87
N LEU A 29 -36.84 -1.40 22.94
CA LEU A 29 -37.52 -0.39 22.13
C LEU A 29 -38.92 -0.11 22.69
N ARG A 30 -39.32 1.18 22.74
CA ARG A 30 -40.65 1.57 23.23
C ARG A 30 -41.51 2.19 22.13
N LYS A 31 -42.67 1.60 21.87
CA LYS A 31 -43.64 2.10 20.88
C LYS A 31 -44.32 3.36 21.42
N LYS A 32 -44.40 4.41 20.61
CA LYS A 32 -45.09 5.65 20.97
C LYS A 32 -46.59 5.47 20.76
N THR A 33 -47.31 4.98 21.77
CA THR A 33 -48.79 4.91 21.74
C THR A 33 -49.41 6.19 22.28
N GLU A 34 -50.42 6.69 21.58
CA GLU A 34 -51.24 7.83 21.98
C GLU A 34 -52.09 7.51 23.23
N GLY A 35 -52.03 8.38 24.24
CA GLY A 35 -53.02 8.46 25.34
C GLY A 35 -52.81 7.51 26.53
N PRO A 36 -53.18 7.93 27.76
CA PRO A 36 -52.85 7.21 28.99
C PRO A 36 -53.95 6.21 29.34
N GLU A 37 -53.89 4.98 28.86
CA GLU A 37 -54.51 3.83 29.53
C GLU A 37 -54.10 2.52 28.84
N VAL A 38 -53.56 1.61 29.66
CA VAL A 38 -53.27 0.17 29.48
C VAL A 38 -51.79 -0.11 29.79
N GLN A 39 -51.52 -0.24 31.09
CA GLN A 39 -50.35 -0.96 31.59
C GLN A 39 -50.58 -2.46 31.34
N GLU A 40 -50.01 -2.98 30.26
CA GLU A 40 -49.80 -4.42 30.13
C GLU A 40 -48.30 -4.66 29.95
N GLN A 41 -47.69 -5.21 31.01
CA GLN A 41 -46.31 -5.66 31.00
C GLN A 41 -46.21 -6.85 30.04
N VAL A 42 -45.67 -6.62 28.83
CA VAL A 42 -45.15 -7.70 28.00
C VAL A 42 -43.76 -8.07 28.56
N ARG A 43 -43.76 -8.95 29.58
CA ARG A 43 -42.59 -9.76 29.95
C ARG A 43 -42.72 -11.10 29.26
N GLU A 44 -42.31 -11.13 28.00
CA GLU A 44 -41.96 -12.32 27.25
C GLU A 44 -40.90 -11.88 26.24
N GLU A 45 -39.83 -12.66 26.06
CA GLU A 45 -38.85 -12.50 25.00
C GLU A 45 -39.52 -12.72 23.63
N GLN A 46 -40.39 -11.80 23.22
CA GLN A 46 -40.88 -11.76 21.85
C GLN A 46 -39.84 -11.00 21.02
N ARG A 47 -38.98 -11.78 20.35
CA ARG A 47 -38.24 -11.36 19.16
C ARG A 47 -39.27 -10.88 18.13
N ALA A 48 -39.60 -9.61 18.16
CA ALA A 48 -40.41 -8.99 17.14
C ALA A 48 -39.47 -8.50 16.03
N ASP A 49 -39.59 -9.11 14.86
CA ASP A 49 -38.89 -8.69 13.65
C ASP A 49 -39.51 -7.36 13.19
N PHE A 50 -38.73 -6.28 13.21
CA PHE A 50 -39.11 -4.99 12.66
C PHE A 50 -38.12 -4.59 11.57
N PHE A 51 -38.62 -3.96 10.51
CA PHE A 51 -37.79 -3.36 9.47
C PHE A 51 -37.63 -1.87 9.75
N ILE A 52 -36.38 -1.43 9.88
CA ILE A 52 -36.08 -0.01 10.06
C ILE A 52 -36.10 0.67 8.68
N LEU A 53 -37.00 1.63 8.54
CA LEU A 53 -37.26 2.35 7.30
C LEU A 53 -36.55 3.71 7.26
N GLY A 54 -36.13 4.26 8.41
CA GLY A 54 -35.34 5.48 8.47
C GLY A 54 -35.21 6.07 9.89
N THR A 55 -34.31 7.05 10.02
CA THR A 55 -33.96 7.79 11.24
C THR A 55 -34.27 9.28 11.09
N ALA A 56 -34.10 10.07 12.16
CA ALA A 56 -34.30 11.54 12.11
C ALA A 56 -33.48 12.26 11.03
N ASP A 57 -32.32 11.72 10.63
CA ASP A 57 -31.45 12.32 9.61
C ASP A 57 -31.86 11.95 8.18
N THR A 58 -32.73 10.94 8.03
CA THR A 58 -33.13 10.38 6.73
C THR A 58 -34.63 10.50 6.44
N VAL A 59 -35.45 10.84 7.45
CA VAL A 59 -36.91 11.01 7.32
C VAL A 59 -37.35 12.30 8.02
N GLU A 60 -37.88 13.23 7.23
CA GLU A 60 -38.35 14.54 7.68
C GLU A 60 -39.52 14.41 8.67
N GLY A 61 -39.38 14.97 9.88
CA GLY A 61 -40.41 14.98 10.93
C GLY A 61 -40.21 13.98 12.08
N LEU A 62 -39.11 13.23 12.10
CA LEU A 62 -38.69 12.41 13.26
C LEU A 62 -37.74 13.21 14.18
N GLU A 63 -37.87 13.05 15.49
CA GLU A 63 -36.95 13.69 16.48
C GLU A 63 -35.72 12.81 16.78
N PRO A 64 -34.59 13.40 17.22
CA PRO A 64 -33.39 12.64 17.59
C PRO A 64 -33.69 11.53 18.60
N GLY A 65 -33.27 10.30 18.28
CA GLY A 65 -33.58 9.10 19.07
C GLY A 65 -34.86 8.37 18.64
N GLN A 66 -35.58 8.86 17.63
CA GLN A 66 -36.72 8.16 17.01
C GLN A 66 -36.32 7.44 15.72
N VAL A 67 -36.93 6.28 15.51
CA VAL A 67 -36.75 5.44 14.33
C VAL A 67 -38.11 5.08 13.75
N LEU A 68 -38.26 5.24 12.44
CA LEU A 68 -39.42 4.76 11.70
C LEU A 68 -39.19 3.30 11.33
N THR A 69 -40.14 2.45 11.72
CA THR A 69 -40.18 1.03 11.34
C THR A 69 -41.40 0.74 10.46
N ASP A 70 -41.45 -0.44 9.87
CA ASP A 70 -42.64 -0.99 9.20
C ASP A 70 -43.86 -1.12 10.13
N GLN A 71 -43.67 -1.03 11.45
CA GLN A 71 -44.74 -1.11 12.45
C GLN A 71 -45.00 0.20 13.22
N GLY A 72 -44.41 1.31 12.79
CA GLY A 72 -44.62 2.66 13.35
C GLY A 72 -43.33 3.30 13.89
N VAL A 73 -43.49 4.42 14.58
CA VAL A 73 -42.36 5.18 15.17
C VAL A 73 -42.07 4.69 16.58
N TYR A 74 -40.80 4.42 16.86
CA TYR A 74 -40.30 3.94 18.15
C TYR A 74 -39.22 4.88 18.68
N GLU A 75 -39.14 5.02 20.01
CA GLU A 75 -38.06 5.74 20.70
C GLU A 75 -37.01 4.74 21.22
N MET A 76 -35.73 5.08 21.01
CA MET A 76 -34.58 4.29 21.46
C MET A 76 -34.08 4.82 22.81
N GLU A 77 -34.05 3.99 23.86
CA GLU A 77 -33.65 4.42 25.21
C GLU A 77 -32.12 4.39 25.46
N ASP A 78 -31.31 3.77 24.58
CA ASP A 78 -29.86 3.58 24.78
C ASP A 78 -29.00 4.40 23.79
N ALA A 79 -28.21 5.34 24.31
CA ALA A 79 -27.38 6.27 23.54
C ALA A 79 -26.22 5.58 22.77
N PHE A 80 -25.71 4.44 23.26
CA PHE A 80 -24.64 3.70 22.60
C PHE A 80 -25.16 2.95 21.37
N VAL A 81 -26.38 2.40 21.47
CA VAL A 81 -27.09 1.79 20.34
C VAL A 81 -27.53 2.85 19.33
N GLN A 82 -27.95 4.03 19.78
CA GLN A 82 -28.28 5.16 18.90
C GLN A 82 -27.09 5.52 18.00
N GLN A 83 -25.90 5.73 18.55
CA GLN A 83 -24.74 6.12 17.74
C GLN A 83 -24.34 5.03 16.74
N TYR A 84 -24.37 3.75 17.16
CA TYR A 84 -24.03 2.63 16.27
C TYR A 84 -25.04 2.43 15.13
N LEU A 85 -26.35 2.55 15.41
CA LEU A 85 -27.39 2.42 14.38
C LEU A 85 -27.42 3.62 13.44
N TYR A 86 -27.21 4.84 13.94
CA TYR A 86 -27.18 6.04 13.11
C TYR A 86 -26.01 6.00 12.12
N THR A 87 -24.80 5.66 12.57
CA THR A 87 -23.65 5.52 11.66
C THR A 87 -23.86 4.39 10.65
N TRP A 88 -24.47 3.27 11.07
CA TRP A 88 -24.63 2.09 10.21
C TRP A 88 -25.76 2.22 9.20
N VAL A 89 -26.91 2.80 9.58
CA VAL A 89 -28.04 3.05 8.65
C VAL A 89 -27.66 4.15 7.66
N THR A 90 -27.00 5.23 8.10
CA THR A 90 -26.57 6.31 7.20
C THR A 90 -25.50 5.83 6.21
N ALA A 91 -24.48 5.09 6.68
CA ALA A 91 -23.47 4.51 5.79
C ALA A 91 -24.06 3.53 4.77
N ARG A 92 -25.13 2.79 5.12
CA ARG A 92 -25.70 1.76 4.26
C ARG A 92 -26.82 2.26 3.34
N VAL A 93 -27.58 3.28 3.74
CA VAL A 93 -28.46 4.03 2.83
C VAL A 93 -27.61 4.73 1.76
N MET A 94 -26.46 5.30 2.13
CA MET A 94 -25.50 5.84 1.16
C MET A 94 -24.81 4.76 0.32
N ALA A 95 -24.49 3.59 0.89
CA ALA A 95 -23.93 2.47 0.11
C ALA A 95 -24.97 1.78 -0.80
N VAL A 96 -26.27 1.80 -0.47
CA VAL A 96 -27.34 1.29 -1.34
C VAL A 96 -27.67 2.31 -2.45
N GLN A 97 -27.58 3.60 -2.17
CA GLN A 97 -27.59 4.64 -3.22
C GLN A 97 -26.34 4.55 -4.12
N GLY A 98 -25.18 4.20 -3.57
CA GLY A 98 -23.94 3.90 -4.32
C GLY A 98 -23.88 2.52 -4.99
N ARG A 99 -24.77 1.58 -4.63
CA ARG A 99 -24.96 0.29 -5.35
C ARG A 99 -26.03 0.36 -6.41
N GLN A 100 -27.02 1.26 -6.27
CA GLN A 100 -27.95 1.53 -7.37
C GLN A 100 -27.24 2.19 -8.56
N SER A 101 -26.08 2.85 -8.38
CA SER A 101 -25.24 3.26 -9.50
C SER A 101 -24.47 2.08 -10.14
N SER A 102 -24.01 1.10 -9.36
CA SER A 102 -23.28 -0.07 -9.90
C SER A 102 -24.16 -1.16 -10.51
N ASP A 103 -25.36 -1.40 -9.96
CA ASP A 103 -26.31 -2.39 -10.47
C ASP A 103 -27.14 -1.84 -11.65
N ALA A 104 -27.30 -0.51 -11.75
CA ALA A 104 -27.80 0.13 -12.97
C ALA A 104 -26.77 0.07 -14.12
N GLN A 105 -25.47 0.17 -13.80
CA GLN A 105 -24.38 -0.01 -14.78
C GLN A 105 -24.32 -1.43 -15.37
N ASN A 106 -24.72 -2.46 -14.62
CA ASN A 106 -24.74 -3.85 -15.12
C ASN A 106 -26.03 -4.24 -15.87
N ALA A 107 -27.13 -3.50 -15.72
CA ALA A 107 -28.36 -3.74 -16.47
C ALA A 107 -28.43 -2.98 -17.81
N GLU A 108 -27.63 -1.92 -17.99
CA GLU A 108 -27.49 -1.20 -19.26
C GLU A 108 -26.41 -1.81 -20.19
N ALA A 109 -25.60 -2.75 -19.70
CA ALA A 109 -24.50 -3.37 -20.44
C ALA A 109 -24.92 -4.36 -21.55
N GLU A 110 -26.22 -4.64 -21.75
CA GLU A 110 -26.70 -5.51 -22.85
C GLU A 110 -27.29 -4.75 -24.05
N GLN A 111 -27.19 -3.41 -24.13
CA GLN A 111 -27.64 -2.67 -25.32
C GLN A 111 -26.60 -1.68 -25.86
N SER A 112 -26.02 -2.07 -27.02
CA SER A 112 -25.21 -1.31 -27.98
C SER A 112 -23.72 -1.10 -27.69
N GLU A 113 -22.92 -2.16 -27.90
CA GLU A 113 -21.49 -1.99 -28.21
C GLU A 113 -21.36 -1.41 -29.63
N ALA A 114 -21.06 -0.11 -29.71
CA ALA A 114 -20.51 0.49 -30.92
C ALA A 114 -19.00 0.63 -30.76
N PHE A 115 -18.26 0.42 -31.85
CA PHE A 115 -16.81 0.54 -31.91
C PHE A 115 -16.44 1.72 -32.83
N MET A 116 -15.36 2.43 -32.51
CA MET A 116 -14.76 3.43 -33.40
C MET A 116 -13.34 3.01 -33.75
N ASP A 117 -13.12 2.67 -35.02
CA ASP A 117 -11.79 2.44 -35.56
C ASP A 117 -11.16 3.78 -35.93
N VAL A 118 -9.99 4.06 -35.36
CA VAL A 118 -9.17 5.23 -35.66
C VAL A 118 -7.75 4.79 -35.99
N GLN A 119 -7.04 5.61 -36.76
CA GLN A 119 -5.64 5.36 -37.09
C GLN A 119 -4.78 5.82 -35.91
N GLY A 120 -3.90 4.94 -35.42
CA GLY A 120 -2.92 5.25 -34.38
C GLY A 120 -1.54 4.71 -34.73
N GLU A 121 -0.51 5.37 -34.22
CA GLU A 121 0.88 4.93 -34.25
C GLU A 121 1.38 4.72 -32.81
N ASP A 122 2.20 3.70 -32.59
CA ASP A 122 2.84 3.48 -31.29
C ASP A 122 3.87 4.60 -31.02
N ALA A 123 3.94 5.09 -29.78
CA ALA A 123 4.94 6.08 -29.40
C ALA A 123 6.35 5.46 -29.48
N ALA A 124 7.08 5.77 -30.56
CA ALA A 124 8.36 5.15 -30.89
C ALA A 124 9.40 5.27 -29.75
N ASP A 125 10.02 4.14 -29.42
CA ASP A 125 11.28 4.08 -28.69
C ASP A 125 12.40 4.45 -29.66
N GLY A 126 13.19 5.47 -29.30
CA GLY A 126 14.29 5.91 -30.13
C GLY A 126 15.44 4.91 -30.11
N GLN A 127 15.47 3.96 -31.06
CA GLN A 127 16.70 3.41 -31.64
C GLN A 127 16.45 2.53 -32.89
N ASN A 128 17.19 2.84 -33.96
CA ASN A 128 17.46 2.07 -35.19
C ASN A 128 16.42 2.03 -36.34
N GLY A 129 16.67 2.91 -37.32
CA GLY A 129 16.85 2.64 -38.77
C GLY A 129 16.09 1.51 -39.48
N ASP A 130 15.31 1.94 -40.48
CA ASP A 130 14.79 1.22 -41.65
C ASP A 130 13.72 0.13 -41.44
N GLY A 131 12.45 0.48 -41.73
CA GLY A 131 11.45 -0.49 -42.19
C GLY A 131 10.00 -0.18 -41.82
N VAL A 132 9.28 0.53 -42.69
CA VAL A 132 7.81 0.55 -42.87
C VAL A 132 6.95 0.32 -41.62
N VAL A 133 6.46 1.41 -41.02
CA VAL A 133 5.42 1.38 -39.98
C VAL A 133 4.07 1.02 -40.63
N HIS A 134 3.49 -0.12 -40.24
CA HIS A 134 2.10 -0.44 -40.55
C HIS A 134 1.20 0.26 -39.53
N ALA A 135 0.40 1.25 -39.96
CA ALA A 135 -0.61 1.88 -39.12
C ALA A 135 -1.55 0.81 -38.55
N ALA A 136 -1.55 0.64 -37.22
CA ALA A 136 -2.48 -0.24 -36.54
C ALA A 136 -3.82 0.49 -36.39
N ASN A 137 -4.92 -0.14 -36.80
CA ASN A 137 -6.25 0.36 -36.45
C ASN A 137 -6.40 0.22 -34.93
N VAL A 138 -6.53 1.35 -34.23
CA VAL A 138 -6.84 1.39 -32.81
C VAL A 138 -8.36 1.48 -32.69
N THR A 139 -8.97 0.44 -32.11
CA THR A 139 -10.38 0.48 -31.76
C THR A 139 -10.50 1.10 -30.36
N LEU A 140 -11.01 2.32 -30.26
CA LEU A 140 -11.36 2.93 -28.97
C LEU A 140 -12.65 2.27 -28.47
N ARG A 141 -12.67 1.81 -27.22
CA ARG A 141 -13.92 1.36 -26.61
C ARG A 141 -14.73 2.59 -26.21
N LEU A 142 -16.00 2.63 -26.63
CA LEU A 142 -16.92 3.71 -26.30
C LEU A 142 -17.25 3.80 -24.80
N THR A 143 -16.79 2.84 -23.98
CA THR A 143 -16.80 2.91 -22.52
C THR A 143 -15.83 3.95 -21.96
N ASP A 144 -14.81 4.33 -22.72
CA ASP A 144 -13.75 5.21 -22.25
C ASP A 144 -14.01 6.68 -22.64
N VAL A 145 -15.21 6.94 -23.15
CA VAL A 145 -15.70 8.23 -23.59
C VAL A 145 -17.01 8.43 -22.85
N ALA A 146 -17.00 9.25 -21.81
CA ALA A 146 -18.19 9.48 -21.01
C ALA A 146 -19.31 10.04 -21.91
N ALA A 147 -20.43 9.33 -21.99
CA ALA A 147 -21.64 9.88 -22.57
C ALA A 147 -22.06 11.08 -21.72
N SER A 148 -22.35 12.23 -22.35
CA SER A 148 -22.76 13.46 -21.66
C SER A 148 -23.77 13.16 -20.55
N ALA A 149 -23.59 13.79 -19.38
CA ALA A 149 -24.50 13.66 -18.25
C ALA A 149 -25.90 14.26 -18.53
N ASP A 150 -26.06 14.96 -19.66
CA ASP A 150 -27.31 15.54 -20.13
C ASP A 150 -28.05 14.59 -21.10
N ASP A 151 -29.29 14.22 -20.77
CA ASP A 151 -30.15 13.31 -21.56
C ASP A 151 -30.38 13.79 -23.00
N ALA A 152 -30.30 15.11 -23.25
CA ALA A 152 -30.45 15.69 -24.58
C ALA A 152 -29.22 15.43 -25.47
N ASP A 153 -28.02 15.45 -24.91
CA ASP A 153 -26.76 15.23 -25.61
C ASP A 153 -26.55 13.73 -25.92
N ARG A 154 -27.00 12.84 -25.01
CA ARG A 154 -27.05 11.39 -25.27
C ARG A 154 -27.93 11.04 -26.46
N GLN A 155 -29.12 11.63 -26.55
CA GLN A 155 -30.01 11.44 -27.72
C GLN A 155 -29.44 12.03 -29.02
N ALA A 156 -28.49 12.96 -28.95
CA ALA A 156 -27.83 13.59 -30.10
C ALA A 156 -26.55 12.88 -30.56
N GLY A 157 -26.07 11.85 -29.84
CA GLY A 157 -24.81 11.16 -30.16
C GLY A 157 -23.56 12.01 -29.91
N ARG A 158 -23.60 12.84 -28.85
CA ARG A 158 -22.46 13.63 -28.38
C ARG A 158 -21.64 12.86 -27.34
N PHE A 159 -20.33 13.02 -27.43
CA PHE A 159 -19.32 12.33 -26.64
C PHE A 159 -18.32 13.32 -26.05
N PHE A 160 -17.79 13.03 -24.87
CA PHE A 160 -16.85 13.90 -24.18
C PHE A 160 -15.59 13.13 -23.78
N MET A 161 -14.42 13.72 -24.01
CA MET A 161 -13.16 13.24 -23.46
C MET A 161 -12.59 14.36 -22.59
N ALA A 162 -12.50 14.13 -21.29
CA ALA A 162 -11.99 15.10 -20.34
C ALA A 162 -10.48 14.96 -20.15
N ASN A 163 -9.79 16.06 -19.82
CA ASN A 163 -8.40 16.04 -19.34
C ASN A 163 -7.37 15.36 -20.28
N ILE A 164 -7.64 15.36 -21.58
CA ILE A 164 -6.78 14.73 -22.57
C ILE A 164 -5.67 15.68 -23.01
N TYR A 165 -4.45 15.15 -23.15
CA TYR A 165 -3.33 15.90 -23.70
C TYR A 165 -3.45 15.98 -25.23
N ILE A 166 -3.58 17.21 -25.75
CA ILE A 166 -3.60 17.48 -27.19
C ILE A 166 -2.18 17.77 -27.66
N LEU A 167 -1.80 17.15 -28.79
CA LEU A 167 -0.51 17.31 -29.47
C LEU A 167 -0.58 18.26 -30.67
N GLU A 168 -1.70 18.23 -31.38
CA GLU A 168 -1.93 19.05 -32.57
C GLU A 168 -3.43 19.16 -32.82
N ALA A 169 -3.92 20.31 -33.27
CA ALA A 169 -5.27 20.42 -33.81
C ALA A 169 -5.31 21.23 -35.11
N ALA A 170 -5.85 20.62 -36.14
CA ALA A 170 -6.15 21.23 -37.42
C ALA A 170 -7.67 21.24 -37.66
N GLU A 171 -8.11 22.01 -38.66
CA GLU A 171 -9.53 22.10 -39.05
C GLU A 171 -10.21 20.72 -39.22
N ASN A 172 -9.46 19.73 -39.71
CA ASN A 172 -9.96 18.40 -40.08
C ASN A 172 -9.52 17.26 -39.18
N SER A 173 -8.57 17.48 -38.26
CA SER A 173 -8.04 16.43 -37.39
C SER A 173 -7.47 16.98 -36.08
N VAL A 174 -7.65 16.28 -34.98
CA VAL A 174 -6.98 16.54 -33.69
C VAL A 174 -6.16 15.32 -33.32
N THR A 175 -4.89 15.50 -33.00
CA THR A 175 -4.01 14.44 -32.51
C THR A 175 -3.94 14.55 -30.99
N VAL A 176 -4.27 13.46 -30.30
CA VAL A 176 -4.24 13.37 -28.84
C VAL A 176 -3.33 12.24 -28.38
N LEU A 177 -2.86 12.34 -27.13
CA LEU A 177 -2.34 11.18 -26.42
C LEU A 177 -3.51 10.49 -25.69
N TYR A 178 -3.64 9.18 -25.89
CA TYR A 178 -4.64 8.37 -25.21
C TYR A 178 -4.02 7.03 -24.81
N GLY A 179 -3.80 6.81 -23.51
CA GLY A 179 -2.86 5.81 -23.03
C GLY A 179 -1.46 6.09 -23.57
N ASP A 180 -0.77 5.05 -24.04
CA ASP A 180 0.57 5.19 -24.64
C ASP A 180 0.55 5.46 -26.16
N ARG A 181 -0.60 5.86 -26.72
CA ARG A 181 -0.78 5.98 -28.17
C ARG A 181 -1.12 7.39 -28.60
N LYS A 182 -0.54 7.79 -29.73
CA LYS A 182 -0.96 8.97 -30.46
C LYS A 182 -2.14 8.59 -31.33
N VAL A 183 -3.30 9.19 -31.06
CA VAL A 183 -4.55 8.91 -31.78
C VAL A 183 -4.95 10.15 -32.54
N GLN A 184 -5.17 10.00 -33.85
CA GLN A 184 -5.69 11.08 -34.68
C GLN A 184 -7.20 10.97 -34.83
N LEU A 185 -7.92 11.92 -34.27
CA LEU A 185 -9.37 12.03 -34.30
C LEU A 185 -9.81 12.95 -35.45
N PRO A 186 -10.82 12.58 -36.26
CA PRO A 186 -11.40 13.50 -37.22
C PRO A 186 -11.97 14.73 -36.52
N ALA A 187 -11.80 15.91 -37.12
CA ALA A 187 -12.28 17.17 -36.56
C ALA A 187 -13.16 17.94 -37.55
N ARG A 188 -13.87 18.92 -37.00
CA ARG A 188 -14.55 19.99 -37.73
C ARG A 188 -14.42 21.27 -36.91
N LEU A 189 -13.22 21.84 -36.93
CA LEU A 189 -12.86 23.05 -36.19
C LEU A 189 -12.80 24.25 -37.14
N GLU A 190 -13.04 25.44 -36.62
CA GLU A 190 -12.98 26.68 -37.42
C GLU A 190 -11.54 27.22 -37.60
N LEU A 191 -10.56 26.68 -36.87
CA LEU A 191 -9.18 27.20 -36.79
C LEU A 191 -8.16 26.07 -36.53
N SER A 192 -6.93 26.26 -37.01
CA SER A 192 -5.77 25.40 -36.68
C SER A 192 -4.94 25.98 -35.56
N TYR A 193 -4.45 25.13 -34.67
CA TYR A 193 -3.62 25.49 -33.53
C TYR A 193 -2.60 24.40 -33.22
N ASP A 194 -1.37 24.79 -32.87
CA ASP A 194 -0.45 23.89 -32.18
C ASP A 194 -0.84 23.87 -30.69
N PHE A 195 -1.03 22.68 -30.14
CA PHE A 195 -1.41 22.47 -28.74
C PHE A 195 -0.44 21.49 -28.10
N GLU A 196 0.15 21.87 -26.98
CA GLU A 196 0.89 20.98 -26.06
C GLU A 196 0.26 21.17 -24.67
N GLN A 197 -1.04 20.92 -24.59
CA GLN A 197 -1.86 21.28 -23.43
C GLN A 197 -2.97 20.28 -23.18
N VAL A 198 -3.39 20.24 -21.92
CA VAL A 198 -4.52 19.45 -21.46
C VAL A 198 -5.82 20.20 -21.74
N ALA A 199 -6.82 19.47 -22.22
CA ALA A 199 -8.09 20.05 -22.64
C ALA A 199 -9.22 19.03 -22.54
N ASP A 200 -10.44 19.55 -22.57
CA ASP A 200 -11.62 18.74 -22.80
C ASP A 200 -12.04 18.80 -24.27
N LEU A 201 -12.42 17.64 -24.83
CA LEU A 201 -12.91 17.50 -26.20
C LEU A 201 -14.40 17.19 -26.21
N THR A 202 -15.14 17.94 -27.02
CA THR A 202 -16.52 17.59 -27.38
C THR A 202 -16.55 16.99 -28.78
N MET A 203 -17.23 15.86 -28.93
CA MET A 203 -17.37 15.17 -30.20
C MET A 203 -18.83 14.98 -30.59
N GLU A 204 -19.14 15.17 -31.88
CA GLU A 204 -20.45 14.88 -32.47
C GLU A 204 -20.26 14.00 -33.70
N THR A 205 -21.07 12.96 -33.87
CA THR A 205 -21.02 12.10 -35.07
C THR A 205 -19.60 11.58 -35.39
N LYS A 206 -18.81 11.24 -34.36
CA LYS A 206 -17.41 10.78 -34.45
C LYS A 206 -16.40 11.82 -34.95
N ARG A 207 -16.71 13.13 -34.84
CA ARG A 207 -15.76 14.22 -35.11
C ARG A 207 -15.66 15.16 -33.92
N VAL A 208 -14.46 15.63 -33.61
CA VAL A 208 -14.24 16.70 -32.64
C VAL A 208 -14.84 18.01 -33.18
N THR A 209 -15.69 18.64 -32.38
CA THR A 209 -16.40 19.89 -32.74
C THR A 209 -16.03 21.06 -31.83
N ASP A 210 -15.57 20.79 -30.61
CA ASP A 210 -15.13 21.82 -29.66
C ASP A 210 -13.92 21.34 -28.84
N ILE A 211 -13.05 22.29 -28.50
CA ILE A 211 -11.87 22.07 -27.67
C ILE A 211 -11.87 23.13 -26.56
N ARG A 212 -11.88 22.69 -25.30
CA ARG A 212 -11.78 23.57 -24.13
C ARG A 212 -10.44 23.38 -23.43
N LEU A 213 -9.51 24.28 -23.72
CA LEU A 213 -8.18 24.27 -23.12
C LEU A 213 -8.22 24.59 -21.63
N LYS A 214 -7.45 23.83 -20.84
CA LYS A 214 -7.22 24.08 -19.41
C LYS A 214 -5.85 24.73 -19.25
N LYS A 215 -5.85 26.05 -19.02
CA LYS A 215 -4.63 26.87 -19.02
C LYS A 215 -4.09 27.18 -17.64
N GLU A 216 -4.92 27.05 -16.61
CA GLU A 216 -4.50 27.32 -15.25
C GLU A 216 -3.64 26.17 -14.75
N THR A 217 -2.49 26.53 -14.15
CA THR A 217 -1.53 25.56 -13.65
C THR A 217 -0.98 26.02 -12.31
N VAL A 218 -0.72 25.05 -11.44
CA VAL A 218 0.00 25.24 -10.18
C VAL A 218 1.30 24.43 -10.19
N HIS A 219 2.26 24.86 -9.39
CA HIS A 219 3.60 24.28 -9.34
C HIS A 219 4.09 24.23 -7.90
N GLY A 220 4.68 23.11 -7.51
CA GLY A 220 5.21 22.89 -6.18
C GLY A 220 5.49 21.41 -5.93
N ALA A 221 6.33 21.14 -4.93
CA ALA A 221 6.66 19.78 -4.54
C ALA A 221 5.43 18.99 -4.11
N VAL A 222 5.36 17.73 -4.52
CA VAL A 222 4.29 16.81 -4.09
C VAL A 222 4.55 16.41 -2.64
N LEU A 223 3.66 16.76 -1.71
CA LEU A 223 3.82 16.48 -0.27
C LEU A 223 3.12 15.20 0.17
N ALA A 224 2.05 14.80 -0.51
CA ALA A 224 1.37 13.52 -0.34
C ALA A 224 0.42 13.27 -1.53
N VAL A 225 0.16 12.00 -1.81
CA VAL A 225 -0.81 11.56 -2.84
C VAL A 225 -1.83 10.64 -2.18
N TYR A 226 -3.11 10.89 -2.41
CA TYR A 226 -4.25 10.08 -1.96
C TYR A 226 -5.06 9.63 -3.18
N ASP A 227 -6.02 8.74 -2.96
CA ASP A 227 -6.86 8.18 -4.03
C ASP A 227 -7.66 9.26 -4.79
N ASP A 228 -8.12 10.30 -4.10
CA ASP A 228 -9.01 11.33 -4.66
C ASP A 228 -8.44 12.76 -4.55
N GLN A 229 -7.25 12.93 -3.96
CA GLN A 229 -6.67 14.23 -3.65
C GLN A 229 -5.13 14.19 -3.72
N ILE A 230 -4.50 15.34 -3.96
CA ILE A 230 -3.06 15.52 -3.89
C ILE A 230 -2.72 16.70 -2.99
N GLU A 231 -1.68 16.58 -2.18
CA GLU A 231 -1.19 17.65 -1.34
C GLU A 231 0.06 18.28 -1.98
N LEU A 232 0.02 19.57 -2.27
CA LEU A 232 1.12 20.31 -2.92
C LEU A 232 1.66 21.40 -2.00
N GLU A 233 2.99 21.58 -2.03
CA GLU A 233 3.64 22.65 -1.29
C GLU A 233 3.12 24.02 -1.77
N GLY A 234 2.71 24.86 -0.81
CA GLY A 234 2.14 26.19 -1.07
C GLY A 234 0.65 26.21 -1.42
N TYR A 235 0.02 25.06 -1.71
CA TYR A 235 -1.41 24.98 -2.07
C TYR A 235 -2.25 24.11 -1.12
N GLY A 236 -1.62 23.21 -0.36
CA GLY A 236 -2.31 22.29 0.54
C GLY A 236 -3.00 21.16 -0.24
N LEU A 237 -4.10 20.65 0.30
CA LEU A 237 -4.89 19.57 -0.32
C LEU A 237 -5.74 20.10 -1.48
N LEU A 238 -5.54 19.50 -2.64
CA LEU A 238 -6.29 19.78 -3.86
C LEU A 238 -7.01 18.50 -4.33
N PRO A 239 -8.32 18.54 -4.63
CA PRO A 239 -9.05 17.39 -5.14
C PRO A 239 -8.61 17.03 -6.56
N LEU A 240 -8.54 15.74 -6.86
CA LEU A 240 -8.31 15.21 -8.20
C LEU A 240 -9.64 15.18 -8.97
N ALA A 241 -9.58 15.46 -10.27
CA ALA A 241 -10.69 15.22 -11.18
C ALA A 241 -10.91 13.71 -11.37
N ALA A 242 -12.14 13.29 -11.68
CA ALA A 242 -12.47 11.87 -11.87
C ALA A 242 -11.65 11.21 -13.00
N ASP A 243 -11.40 11.96 -14.08
CA ASP A 243 -10.56 11.55 -15.21
C ASP A 243 -9.17 12.21 -15.10
N PHE A 244 -8.54 12.17 -13.92
CA PHE A 244 -7.20 12.73 -13.74
C PHE A 244 -6.15 11.88 -14.46
N HIS A 245 -5.29 12.54 -15.25
CA HIS A 245 -4.23 11.88 -16.02
C HIS A 245 -2.85 12.42 -15.65
N ILE A 246 -1.83 11.58 -15.74
CA ILE A 246 -0.43 11.99 -15.55
C ILE A 246 0.32 11.79 -16.86
N TYR A 247 1.04 12.81 -17.29
CA TYR A 247 1.79 12.82 -18.54
C TYR A 247 3.25 13.13 -18.25
N GLU A 248 4.13 12.25 -18.72
CA GLU A 248 5.57 12.53 -18.84
C GLU A 248 5.81 13.38 -20.09
N THR A 249 6.60 14.44 -19.97
CA THR A 249 6.80 15.43 -21.05
C THR A 249 8.26 15.70 -21.40
N TYR A 250 9.23 15.20 -20.62
CA TYR A 250 10.66 15.51 -20.80
C TYR A 250 11.39 14.61 -21.80
N ASP A 251 11.04 13.32 -21.86
CA ASP A 251 11.61 12.33 -22.79
C ASP A 251 10.56 11.84 -23.80
N GLY A 252 9.81 12.80 -24.35
CA GLY A 252 8.65 12.56 -25.18
C GLY A 252 7.38 12.36 -24.38
N ILE A 253 6.25 12.63 -25.03
CA ILE A 253 4.92 12.57 -24.41
C ILE A 253 4.47 11.13 -24.20
N ARG A 254 4.20 10.73 -22.95
CA ARG A 254 3.68 9.41 -22.58
C ARG A 254 2.77 9.53 -21.37
N GLU A 255 1.72 8.72 -21.30
CA GLU A 255 0.88 8.65 -20.10
C GLU A 255 1.58 7.81 -19.03
N ARG A 256 1.33 8.12 -17.76
CA ARG A 256 1.94 7.48 -16.60
C ARG A 256 0.90 7.23 -15.51
N ASP A 257 1.23 6.31 -14.62
CA ASP A 257 0.48 6.11 -13.38
C ASP A 257 0.93 7.10 -12.30
N GLU A 258 0.27 7.02 -11.14
CA GLU A 258 0.53 7.83 -9.95
C GLU A 258 1.99 7.79 -9.47
N LYS A 259 2.74 6.72 -9.76
CA LYS A 259 4.13 6.55 -9.29
C LYS A 259 5.10 7.51 -9.98
N ALA A 260 4.69 8.13 -11.09
CA ALA A 260 5.46 9.20 -11.71
C ALA A 260 5.46 10.50 -10.89
N LEU A 261 4.50 10.67 -9.98
CA LEU A 261 4.46 11.80 -9.05
C LEU A 261 5.24 11.46 -7.78
N VAL A 262 6.55 11.73 -7.80
CA VAL A 262 7.43 11.38 -6.68
C VAL A 262 7.29 12.41 -5.55
N VAL A 263 6.86 11.94 -4.38
CA VAL A 263 6.73 12.75 -3.16
C VAL A 263 8.06 13.41 -2.79
N GLY A 264 8.04 14.66 -2.35
CA GLY A 264 9.22 15.45 -1.99
C GLY A 264 9.97 16.04 -3.19
N TYR A 265 9.56 15.76 -4.43
CA TYR A 265 10.18 16.31 -5.63
C TYR A 265 9.30 17.36 -6.30
N ASP A 266 9.94 18.43 -6.74
CA ASP A 266 9.34 19.51 -7.52
C ASP A 266 9.69 19.33 -9.00
N ILE A 267 9.07 18.30 -9.62
CA ILE A 267 9.36 17.88 -11.00
C ILE A 267 8.12 17.92 -11.90
N ALA A 268 6.98 18.36 -11.36
CA ALA A 268 5.71 18.30 -12.04
C ALA A 268 4.94 19.63 -11.96
N ARG A 269 4.32 19.97 -13.08
CA ARG A 269 3.33 21.04 -13.23
C ARG A 269 1.94 20.42 -13.18
N PHE A 270 1.02 21.02 -12.43
CA PHE A 270 -0.34 20.50 -12.31
C PHE A 270 -1.33 21.41 -13.02
N VAL A 271 -2.13 20.85 -13.93
CA VAL A 271 -3.21 21.57 -14.62
C VAL A 271 -4.45 21.56 -13.74
N VAL A 272 -5.03 22.72 -13.50
CA VAL A 272 -6.18 22.91 -12.59
C VAL A 272 -7.35 23.52 -13.36
N ALA A 273 -8.56 23.04 -13.10
CA ALA A 273 -9.81 23.66 -13.55
C ALA A 273 -10.91 23.36 -12.54
N ASP A 274 -11.83 24.30 -12.35
CA ASP A 274 -12.97 24.19 -11.43
C ASP A 274 -12.58 23.79 -9.98
N GLY A 275 -11.37 24.21 -9.55
CA GLY A 275 -10.83 23.90 -8.23
C GLY A 275 -10.29 22.48 -8.07
N GLN A 276 -10.20 21.70 -9.15
CA GLN A 276 -9.68 20.34 -9.16
C GLN A 276 -8.42 20.22 -10.02
N VAL A 277 -7.51 19.34 -9.62
CA VAL A 277 -6.36 18.96 -10.42
C VAL A 277 -6.83 18.02 -11.53
N CYS A 278 -6.71 18.47 -12.76
CA CYS A 278 -7.15 17.79 -13.96
C CYS A 278 -6.06 16.89 -14.55
N ALA A 279 -4.79 17.30 -14.44
CA ALA A 279 -3.67 16.49 -14.89
C ALA A 279 -2.35 16.88 -14.21
N GLY A 280 -1.45 15.90 -14.07
CA GLY A 280 -0.05 16.11 -13.69
C GLY A 280 0.85 16.04 -14.91
N LEU A 281 1.70 17.03 -15.12
CA LEU A 281 2.68 17.07 -16.22
C LEU A 281 4.07 16.93 -15.60
N VAL A 282 4.68 15.75 -15.71
CA VAL A 282 6.03 15.48 -15.21
C VAL A 282 7.04 15.99 -16.23
N GLU A 283 7.83 16.98 -15.83
CA GLU A 283 8.68 17.79 -16.72
C GLU A 283 10.18 17.51 -16.53
N ALA A 284 10.53 16.68 -15.56
CA ALA A 284 11.90 16.23 -15.35
C ALA A 284 11.94 14.85 -14.72
N LYS A 285 13.04 14.14 -14.97
CA LYS A 285 13.37 12.91 -14.25
C LYS A 285 13.84 13.26 -12.84
N PRO A 286 13.34 12.58 -11.78
CA PRO A 286 13.82 12.82 -10.43
C PRO A 286 15.27 12.34 -10.27
N ASP A 287 16.10 13.14 -9.59
CA ASP A 287 17.51 12.80 -9.36
C ASP A 287 17.73 11.73 -8.26
N LEU A 288 16.69 11.48 -7.46
CA LEU A 288 16.66 10.52 -6.35
C LEU A 288 17.78 10.70 -5.32
N THR A 289 18.21 11.95 -5.13
CA THR A 289 19.27 12.33 -4.18
C THR A 289 18.75 12.53 -2.75
N THR A 290 17.43 12.67 -2.57
CA THR A 290 16.78 12.93 -1.28
C THR A 290 15.78 11.82 -0.93
N ILE A 291 15.74 11.45 0.35
CA ILE A 291 14.78 10.47 0.88
C ILE A 291 14.00 11.06 2.05
N ARG A 292 12.72 10.69 2.13
CA ARG A 292 11.79 11.06 3.20
C ARG A 292 11.37 9.79 3.94
N VAL A 293 11.64 9.73 5.24
CA VAL A 293 11.46 8.54 6.07
C VAL A 293 10.40 8.82 7.13
N ALA A 294 9.30 8.06 7.14
CA ALA A 294 8.32 8.14 8.20
C ALA A 294 8.87 7.45 9.47
N LEU A 295 9.03 8.23 10.54
CA LEU A 295 9.61 7.75 11.79
C LEU A 295 8.53 7.16 12.68
N GLN A 296 8.63 5.87 13.00
CA GLN A 296 7.69 5.23 13.90
C GLN A 296 7.95 5.59 15.37
N THR A 297 6.95 5.35 16.22
CA THR A 297 7.04 5.44 17.68
C THR A 297 8.10 4.46 18.25
N THR A 298 8.29 4.48 19.57
CA THR A 298 9.26 3.61 20.26
C THR A 298 9.10 2.15 19.85
N ASP A 299 10.23 1.49 19.58
CA ASP A 299 10.31 0.09 19.14
C ASP A 299 9.46 -0.27 17.92
N TYR A 300 9.25 0.68 17.01
CA TYR A 300 8.52 0.49 15.74
C TYR A 300 7.05 0.08 15.95
N ALA A 301 6.41 0.62 16.98
CA ALA A 301 5.05 0.22 17.34
C ALA A 301 3.95 0.80 16.43
N GLY A 302 4.25 1.89 15.70
CA GLY A 302 3.29 2.53 14.78
C GLY A 302 3.74 3.92 14.34
N LEU A 303 3.12 4.43 13.27
CA LEU A 303 3.50 5.70 12.60
C LEU A 303 3.04 6.98 13.31
N TYR A 304 1.96 6.91 14.08
CA TYR A 304 1.34 8.10 14.68
C TYR A 304 1.80 8.31 16.13
N HIS A 305 2.24 9.53 16.42
CA HIS A 305 2.73 9.97 17.71
C HIS A 305 1.66 10.81 18.42
N SER A 306 1.45 10.56 19.71
CA SER A 306 0.59 11.42 20.55
C SER A 306 1.28 12.70 21.00
N GLU A 307 2.62 12.70 20.98
CA GLU A 307 3.49 13.80 21.41
C GLU A 307 4.85 13.64 20.72
N ILE A 308 5.44 14.75 20.28
CA ILE A 308 6.80 14.78 19.73
C ILE A 308 7.60 15.83 20.51
N ARG A 309 8.73 15.43 21.11
CA ARG A 309 9.69 16.35 21.76
C ARG A 309 11.04 16.26 21.09
N ILE A 310 11.57 17.40 20.67
CA ILE A 310 12.80 17.50 19.87
C ILE A 310 13.77 18.44 20.56
N VAL A 311 15.02 17.99 20.70
CA VAL A 311 16.13 18.81 21.20
C VAL A 311 17.21 18.87 20.12
N PRO A 312 17.41 20.02 19.46
CA PRO A 312 18.45 20.18 18.45
C PRO A 312 19.81 20.50 19.08
N ASP A 313 20.91 20.04 18.47
CA ASP A 313 22.27 20.34 18.93
C ASP A 313 22.87 21.62 18.31
N THR A 314 22.24 22.11 17.25
CA THR A 314 22.48 23.41 16.60
C THR A 314 21.18 24.19 16.52
N ASP A 315 21.25 25.49 16.25
CA ASP A 315 20.05 26.28 16.01
C ASP A 315 19.26 25.71 14.81
N VAL A 316 17.93 25.72 14.90
CA VAL A 316 17.02 25.27 13.84
C VAL A 316 15.99 26.33 13.52
N TYR A 317 15.56 26.41 12.27
CA TYR A 317 14.40 27.19 11.87
C TYR A 317 13.15 26.31 11.92
N MET A 318 12.16 26.72 12.70
CA MET A 318 10.80 26.19 12.64
C MET A 318 10.02 26.98 11.60
N VAL A 319 9.70 26.33 10.48
CA VAL A 319 8.97 26.89 9.34
C VAL A 319 7.53 26.41 9.38
N THR A 320 6.58 27.34 9.36
CA THR A 320 5.14 27.12 9.29
C THR A 320 4.54 27.93 8.14
N GLY A 321 3.25 27.76 7.86
CA GLY A 321 2.54 28.58 6.86
C GLY A 321 2.53 30.08 7.18
N GLU A 322 2.76 30.47 8.44
CA GLU A 322 2.75 31.87 8.90
C GLU A 322 4.13 32.55 8.85
N GLY A 323 5.21 31.76 8.71
CA GLY A 323 6.58 32.28 8.65
C GLY A 323 7.60 31.31 9.25
N GLN A 324 8.75 31.86 9.66
CA GLN A 324 9.83 31.09 10.27
C GLN A 324 10.25 31.68 11.62
N THR A 325 10.50 30.81 12.59
CA THR A 325 10.98 31.17 13.94
C THR A 325 12.29 30.45 14.22
N LEU A 326 13.25 31.15 14.82
CA LEU A 326 14.52 30.56 15.25
C LEU A 326 14.32 29.84 16.59
N CYS A 327 14.70 28.56 16.65
CA CYS A 327 14.72 27.76 17.86
C CYS A 327 16.19 27.48 18.24
N PRO A 328 16.68 27.99 19.39
CA PRO A 328 18.06 27.83 19.79
C PRO A 328 18.47 26.38 20.07
N ALA A 329 19.75 26.07 19.86
CA ALA A 329 20.35 24.80 20.24
C ALA A 329 20.12 24.45 21.72
N GLY A 330 19.78 23.20 22.00
CA GLY A 330 19.59 22.66 23.35
C GLY A 330 18.24 23.01 24.00
N GLU A 331 17.41 23.83 23.37
CA GLU A 331 16.04 24.09 23.84
C GLU A 331 15.08 23.03 23.31
N GLU A 332 14.26 22.44 24.20
CA GLU A 332 13.26 21.45 23.82
C GLU A 332 12.08 22.11 23.09
N ILE A 333 11.71 21.53 21.95
CA ILE A 333 10.54 21.91 21.16
C ILE A 333 9.52 20.78 21.27
N THR A 334 8.32 21.10 21.74
CA THR A 334 7.25 20.12 21.97
C THR A 334 6.07 20.36 21.03
N PHE A 335 5.59 19.29 20.41
CA PHE A 335 4.41 19.29 19.55
C PHE A 335 3.34 18.37 20.14
N LEU A 336 2.13 18.89 20.22
CA LEU A 336 0.94 18.18 20.68
C LEU A 336 -0.19 18.36 19.65
N PRO A 337 -0.96 17.30 19.34
CA PRO A 337 -2.04 17.35 18.35
C PRO A 337 -3.05 18.47 18.56
N GLU A 338 -3.35 18.85 19.80
CA GLU A 338 -4.34 19.87 20.16
C GLU A 338 -3.91 21.32 19.87
N TYR A 339 -2.63 21.54 19.55
CA TYR A 339 -2.09 22.85 19.21
C TYR A 339 -1.83 23.04 17.72
N LEU A 340 -2.17 22.04 16.91
CA LEU A 340 -1.96 22.04 15.47
C LEU A 340 -3.29 21.84 14.74
N ASP A 341 -3.49 22.59 13.68
CA ASP A 341 -4.66 22.40 12.83
C ASP A 341 -4.53 21.10 12.03
N LEU A 342 -5.67 20.47 11.71
CA LEU A 342 -5.65 19.25 10.91
C LEU A 342 -5.07 19.54 9.52
N GLY A 343 -4.08 18.75 9.10
CA GLY A 343 -3.34 18.96 7.86
C GLY A 343 -2.17 19.92 7.97
N GLU A 344 -2.00 20.63 9.09
CA GLU A 344 -0.87 21.54 9.28
C GLU A 344 0.47 20.80 9.19
N ARG A 345 1.46 21.43 8.54
CA ARG A 345 2.84 20.93 8.40
C ARG A 345 3.81 21.94 8.98
N ILE A 346 4.71 21.45 9.83
CA ILE A 346 5.80 22.22 10.43
C ILE A 346 7.12 21.57 10.05
N ARG A 347 8.08 22.35 9.57
CA ARG A 347 9.43 21.88 9.23
C ARG A 347 10.45 22.45 10.21
N LEU A 348 11.29 21.60 10.78
CA LEU A 348 12.46 21.97 11.57
C LEU A 348 13.71 21.77 10.72
N VAL A 349 14.29 22.88 10.26
CA VAL A 349 15.43 22.91 9.34
C VAL A 349 16.69 23.34 10.12
N PRO A 350 17.71 22.46 10.26
CA PRO A 350 18.97 22.85 10.89
C PRO A 350 19.69 23.96 10.15
N MET A 351 20.28 24.90 10.89
CA MET A 351 21.12 25.95 10.30
C MET A 351 22.52 25.45 9.89
N ASP A 352 22.99 24.37 10.52
CA ASP A 352 24.19 23.64 10.12
C ASP A 352 23.75 22.34 9.44
N GLU A 353 24.27 22.06 8.24
CA GLU A 353 23.99 20.81 7.51
C GLU A 353 24.39 19.56 8.30
N LYS A 354 25.33 19.69 9.24
CA LYS A 354 25.75 18.62 10.15
C LYS A 354 24.97 18.61 11.46
N GLY A 355 24.10 19.59 11.68
CA GLY A 355 23.23 19.70 12.84
C GLY A 355 22.31 18.50 12.97
N ARG A 356 22.06 18.09 14.21
CA ARG A 356 21.28 16.92 14.57
C ARG A 356 20.14 17.30 15.52
N GLN A 357 19.04 16.59 15.38
CA GLN A 357 17.79 16.83 16.09
C GLN A 357 17.41 15.55 16.84
N THR A 358 17.53 15.54 18.16
CA THR A 358 17.25 14.37 19.00
C THR A 358 15.76 14.31 19.30
N VAL A 359 15.12 13.18 18.99
CA VAL A 359 13.68 12.98 19.26
C VAL A 359 13.52 12.21 20.57
N GLU A 360 13.15 12.90 21.64
CA GLU A 360 13.12 12.34 23.00
C GLU A 360 11.93 11.40 23.26
N THR A 361 10.88 11.49 22.45
CA THR A 361 9.70 10.63 22.53
C THR A 361 9.87 9.28 21.83
N ILE A 362 10.98 9.09 21.12
CA ILE A 362 11.33 7.85 20.44
C ILE A 362 12.47 7.16 21.18
N ARG A 363 12.36 5.85 21.43
CA ARG A 363 13.48 5.00 21.84
C ARG A 363 13.76 3.90 20.80
N ARG A 364 15.05 3.66 20.62
CA ARG A 364 15.67 2.62 19.80
C ARG A 364 16.68 1.84 20.65
N SER A 365 17.38 0.88 20.06
CA SER A 365 18.32 0.01 20.79
C SER A 365 19.45 0.76 21.53
N GLN A 366 19.88 1.91 21.00
CA GLN A 366 20.94 2.75 21.56
C GLN A 366 20.41 3.98 22.34
N GLY A 367 19.11 4.03 22.65
CA GLY A 367 18.49 5.15 23.37
C GLY A 367 17.67 6.06 22.46
N ASN A 368 17.67 7.36 22.72
CA ASN A 368 16.96 8.35 21.92
C ASN A 368 17.72 8.61 20.60
N PRO A 369 17.13 8.36 19.43
CA PRO A 369 17.77 8.61 18.16
C PRO A 369 17.85 10.11 17.86
N SER A 370 18.90 10.49 17.15
CA SER A 370 19.12 11.86 16.69
C SER A 370 19.23 11.86 15.17
N TYR A 371 18.63 12.84 14.50
CA TYR A 371 18.46 12.84 13.04
C TYR A 371 19.11 14.06 12.42
N GLY A 372 19.74 13.88 11.25
CA GLY A 372 20.22 15.01 10.43
C GLY A 372 19.16 15.41 9.41
N GLY A 373 19.39 16.51 8.70
CA GLY A 373 18.42 17.02 7.74
C GLY A 373 17.17 17.60 8.41
N THR A 374 16.09 17.70 7.64
CA THR A 374 14.84 18.33 8.08
C THR A 374 13.93 17.32 8.77
N LEU A 375 13.33 17.72 9.89
CA LEU A 375 12.22 17.00 10.48
C LEU A 375 10.93 17.72 10.13
N GLU A 376 9.94 16.99 9.63
CA GLU A 376 8.63 17.50 9.28
C GLU A 376 7.58 16.84 10.17
N ILE A 377 6.78 17.66 10.84
CA ILE A 377 5.68 17.25 11.70
C ILE A 377 4.39 17.57 10.97
N ASN A 378 3.48 16.61 10.89
CA ASN A 378 2.21 16.79 10.23
C ASN A 378 1.05 16.26 11.08
N ARG A 379 0.03 17.09 11.30
CA ARG A 379 -1.16 16.69 12.07
C ARG A 379 -2.15 15.95 11.17
N ARG A 380 -2.44 14.68 11.51
CA ARG A 380 -3.48 13.82 10.90
C ARG A 380 -4.58 13.53 11.89
N GLU A 381 -5.66 12.83 11.54
CA GLU A 381 -6.74 12.56 12.50
C GLU A 381 -6.23 11.67 13.66
N GLU A 382 -5.44 10.65 13.32
CA GLU A 382 -4.93 9.61 14.22
C GLU A 382 -3.84 10.09 15.19
N GLY A 383 -3.15 11.18 14.86
CA GLY A 383 -2.06 11.73 15.68
C GLY A 383 -1.15 12.67 14.91
N LEU A 384 0.09 12.79 15.37
CA LEU A 384 1.18 13.46 14.66
C LEU A 384 1.96 12.45 13.85
N LEU A 385 2.20 12.76 12.58
CA LEU A 385 3.15 12.05 11.75
C LEU A 385 4.50 12.80 11.80
N LEU A 386 5.59 12.06 11.92
CA LEU A 386 6.95 12.60 11.92
C LEU A 386 7.73 12.03 10.74
N VAL A 387 8.20 12.90 9.85
CA VAL A 387 8.97 12.52 8.66
C VAL A 387 10.35 13.15 8.72
N ASN A 388 11.40 12.37 8.44
CA ASN A 388 12.76 12.88 8.29
C ASN A 388 13.15 12.95 6.81
N GLU A 389 13.44 14.16 6.33
CA GLU A 389 13.94 14.43 4.98
C GLU A 389 15.45 14.70 5.02
N LEU A 390 16.22 13.95 4.23
CA LEU A 390 17.68 14.05 4.18
C LEU A 390 18.25 13.49 2.87
N GLY A 391 19.51 13.83 2.57
CA GLY A 391 20.22 13.25 1.43
C GLY A 391 20.38 11.73 1.57
N LEU A 392 20.27 11.03 0.45
CA LEU A 392 20.27 9.55 0.39
C LEU A 392 21.54 8.94 1.01
N GLU A 393 22.72 9.48 0.74
CA GLU A 393 23.97 8.99 1.32
C GLU A 393 24.03 9.18 2.85
N ALA A 394 23.45 10.27 3.37
CA ALA A 394 23.36 10.52 4.81
C ALA A 394 22.36 9.54 5.48
N TYR A 395 21.27 9.21 4.80
CA TYR A 395 20.34 8.16 5.22
C TYR A 395 21.03 6.80 5.32
N LEU A 396 21.81 6.42 4.30
CA LEU A 396 22.51 5.14 4.27
C LEU A 396 23.54 4.99 5.40
N CYS A 397 24.14 6.10 5.85
CA CYS A 397 25.02 6.10 7.03
C CYS A 397 24.29 5.71 8.33
N GLY A 398 22.95 5.88 8.39
CA GLY A 398 22.10 5.39 9.48
C GLY A 398 21.52 3.99 9.24
N VAL A 399 21.35 3.56 7.98
CA VAL A 399 20.84 2.23 7.62
C VAL A 399 21.91 1.14 7.78
N VAL A 400 23.07 1.31 7.14
CA VAL A 400 24.12 0.27 7.11
C VAL A 400 24.51 -0.24 8.51
N PRO A 401 24.81 0.62 9.51
CA PRO A 401 25.11 0.13 10.86
C PRO A 401 23.91 -0.43 11.63
N SER A 402 22.69 -0.09 11.21
CA SER A 402 21.46 -0.59 11.82
C SER A 402 21.07 -1.98 11.27
N GLU A 403 21.48 -2.28 10.04
CA GLU A 403 21.26 -3.55 9.35
C GLU A 403 22.41 -4.55 9.53
N MET A 404 23.65 -4.06 9.46
CA MET A 404 24.85 -4.90 9.50
C MET A 404 25.82 -4.41 10.60
N PRO A 405 26.32 -5.29 11.48
CA PRO A 405 27.26 -4.88 12.51
C PRO A 405 28.53 -4.27 11.92
N SER A 406 28.98 -3.16 12.50
CA SER A 406 30.18 -2.43 12.05
C SER A 406 31.49 -3.22 12.16
N SER A 407 31.48 -4.35 12.89
CA SER A 407 32.59 -5.31 13.00
C SER A 407 32.72 -6.24 11.79
N TYR A 408 31.75 -6.24 10.88
CA TYR A 408 31.78 -7.06 9.67
C TYR A 408 32.88 -6.60 8.73
N ALA A 409 33.31 -7.50 7.85
CA ALA A 409 34.34 -7.21 6.87
C ALA A 409 33.94 -6.03 5.98
N GLU A 410 34.91 -5.18 5.63
CA GLU A 410 34.68 -3.95 4.87
C GLU A 410 33.94 -4.18 3.56
N GLU A 411 34.28 -5.25 2.83
CA GLU A 411 33.64 -5.61 1.56
C GLU A 411 32.18 -6.06 1.73
N ALA A 412 31.82 -6.64 2.89
CA ALA A 412 30.42 -6.94 3.20
C ALA A 412 29.63 -5.67 3.53
N LEU A 413 30.24 -4.71 4.25
CA LEU A 413 29.63 -3.40 4.51
C LEU A 413 29.40 -2.61 3.20
N LYS A 414 30.34 -2.70 2.24
CA LYS A 414 30.17 -2.11 0.89
C LYS A 414 29.04 -2.77 0.12
N ALA A 415 28.95 -4.11 0.13
CA ALA A 415 27.84 -4.83 -0.49
C ALA A 415 26.49 -4.43 0.13
N GLN A 416 26.44 -4.29 1.47
CA GLN A 416 25.26 -3.80 2.17
C GLN A 416 24.89 -2.37 1.76
N ALA A 417 25.87 -1.46 1.62
CA ALA A 417 25.61 -0.09 1.20
C ALA A 417 24.99 -0.03 -0.21
N VAL A 418 25.50 -0.80 -1.16
CA VAL A 418 24.95 -0.88 -2.53
C VAL A 418 23.54 -1.50 -2.53
N CYS A 419 23.31 -2.58 -1.77
CA CYS A 419 21.97 -3.15 -1.63
C CYS A 419 20.99 -2.13 -1.04
N ALA A 420 21.40 -1.47 0.05
CA ALA A 420 20.55 -0.53 0.75
C ALA A 420 20.18 0.67 -0.13
N ARG A 421 21.14 1.20 -0.90
CA ARG A 421 20.92 2.27 -1.88
C ARG A 421 19.97 1.86 -3.00
N SER A 422 20.18 0.68 -3.57
CA SER A 422 19.34 0.16 -4.67
C SER A 422 17.89 -0.03 -4.21
N TYR A 423 17.71 -0.57 -3.01
CA TYR A 423 16.39 -0.70 -2.38
C TYR A 423 15.73 0.66 -2.14
N ALA A 424 16.45 1.62 -1.54
CA ALA A 424 15.93 2.96 -1.29
C ALA A 424 15.52 3.66 -2.60
N TYR A 425 16.32 3.54 -3.66
CA TYR A 425 16.01 4.05 -4.99
C TYR A 425 14.68 3.50 -5.52
N GLN A 426 14.45 2.20 -5.36
CA GLN A 426 13.19 1.56 -5.74
C GLN A 426 12.01 2.02 -4.89
N GLN A 427 12.18 2.14 -3.58
CA GLN A 427 11.09 2.58 -2.70
C GLN A 427 10.65 4.02 -2.97
N ILE A 428 11.59 4.92 -3.31
CA ILE A 428 11.23 6.29 -3.72
C ILE A 428 10.32 6.28 -4.96
N ARG A 429 10.57 5.38 -5.93
CA ARG A 429 9.76 5.27 -7.17
C ARG A 429 8.44 4.51 -6.99
N GLN A 430 8.32 3.65 -5.98
CA GLN A 430 7.14 2.78 -5.84
C GLN A 430 5.94 3.47 -5.16
N GLY A 431 6.16 4.60 -4.47
CA GLY A 431 5.07 5.39 -3.88
C GLY A 431 4.37 4.74 -2.68
N ARG A 432 4.92 3.67 -2.08
CA ARG A 432 4.26 2.89 -1.02
C ARG A 432 3.81 3.72 0.20
N TYR A 433 4.55 4.77 0.53
CA TYR A 433 4.26 5.67 1.66
C TYR A 433 3.80 7.07 1.22
N GLN A 434 3.33 7.22 -0.02
CA GLN A 434 2.99 8.52 -0.59
C GLN A 434 1.90 9.27 0.18
N ALA A 435 0.91 8.56 0.73
CA ALA A 435 -0.15 9.15 1.55
C ALA A 435 0.37 9.70 2.90
N TYR A 436 1.52 9.22 3.36
CA TYR A 436 2.22 9.71 4.55
C TYR A 436 3.24 10.82 4.21
N GLY A 437 3.37 11.19 2.95
CA GLY A 437 4.40 12.14 2.52
C GLY A 437 5.82 11.63 2.73
N ALA A 438 6.03 10.31 2.63
CA ALA A 438 7.31 9.63 2.79
C ALA A 438 7.54 8.57 1.70
N HIS A 439 8.77 8.07 1.60
CA HIS A 439 9.18 7.00 0.68
C HIS A 439 9.22 5.65 1.37
N VAL A 440 9.67 5.63 2.63
CA VAL A 440 9.89 4.44 3.46
C VAL A 440 9.52 4.71 4.91
N ASP A 441 9.35 3.67 5.72
CA ASP A 441 9.45 3.77 7.18
C ASP A 441 10.83 3.36 7.69
N ASP A 442 11.07 3.56 9.00
CA ASP A 442 12.35 3.29 9.66
C ASP A 442 12.47 1.88 10.26
N SER A 443 11.57 0.96 9.90
CA SER A 443 11.45 -0.39 10.46
C SER A 443 11.89 -1.49 9.49
N VAL A 444 11.83 -2.74 9.96
CA VAL A 444 12.05 -3.95 9.12
C VAL A 444 11.05 -4.11 7.97
N SER A 445 9.97 -3.31 7.95
CA SER A 445 9.04 -3.27 6.81
C SER A 445 9.68 -2.64 5.57
N CYS A 446 10.69 -1.79 5.78
CA CYS A 446 11.52 -1.20 4.74
C CYS A 446 13.00 -1.50 5.03
N GLN A 447 13.68 -0.57 5.70
CA GLN A 447 15.05 -0.73 6.18
C GLN A 447 15.15 -0.13 7.58
N VAL A 448 15.82 -0.85 8.47
CA VAL A 448 16.05 -0.37 9.82
C VAL A 448 16.92 0.87 9.75
N TYR A 449 16.35 2.02 10.11
CA TYR A 449 17.04 3.30 10.04
C TYR A 449 17.30 3.87 11.44
N ASN A 450 18.56 4.23 11.69
CA ASN A 450 19.00 4.94 12.89
C ASN A 450 18.70 4.22 14.21
N ASN A 451 18.64 2.88 14.18
CA ASN A 451 18.60 2.04 15.38
C ASN A 451 19.96 2.02 16.08
N VAL A 452 21.02 2.11 15.27
CA VAL A 452 22.42 2.25 15.67
C VAL A 452 22.95 3.53 15.02
N PRO A 453 23.64 4.42 15.76
CA PRO A 453 24.17 5.65 15.19
C PRO A 453 25.26 5.35 14.16
N PRO A 454 25.52 6.28 13.20
CA PRO A 454 26.60 6.15 12.23
C PRO A 454 27.96 5.83 12.88
N GLN A 455 28.72 4.93 12.26
CA GLN A 455 30.07 4.55 12.70
C GLN A 455 31.07 4.79 11.57
N GLU A 456 32.35 5.01 11.91
CA GLU A 456 33.37 5.36 10.92
C GLU A 456 33.51 4.29 9.83
N THR A 457 33.52 3.00 10.19
CA THR A 457 33.69 1.89 9.25
C THR A 457 32.52 1.77 8.28
N THR A 458 31.28 1.88 8.77
CA THR A 458 30.07 1.80 7.94
C THR A 458 29.90 3.05 7.09
N THR A 459 30.19 4.24 7.64
CA THR A 459 30.17 5.51 6.90
C THR A 459 31.16 5.49 5.74
N ARG A 460 32.38 4.98 5.97
CA ARG A 460 33.38 4.82 4.91
C ARG A 460 32.91 3.87 3.80
N ALA A 461 32.28 2.75 4.15
CA ALA A 461 31.74 1.81 3.16
C ALA A 461 30.65 2.45 2.28
N VAL A 462 29.79 3.29 2.86
CA VAL A 462 28.80 4.09 2.12
C VAL A 462 29.50 5.06 1.17
N GLN A 463 30.49 5.82 1.67
CA GLN A 463 31.24 6.81 0.87
C GLN A 463 32.03 6.18 -0.28
N GLU A 464 32.69 5.05 -0.06
CA GLU A 464 33.48 4.36 -1.09
C GLU A 464 32.63 3.69 -2.17
N THR A 465 31.32 3.54 -1.93
CA THR A 465 30.34 3.02 -2.89
C THR A 465 29.30 4.07 -3.30
N ALA A 466 29.57 5.36 -3.07
CA ALA A 466 28.62 6.43 -3.32
C ALA A 466 28.12 6.41 -4.77
N GLY A 467 26.79 6.46 -4.95
CA GLY A 467 26.15 6.38 -6.26
C GLY A 467 26.13 5.00 -6.94
N GLU A 468 26.80 3.97 -6.39
CA GLU A 468 26.72 2.62 -6.95
C GLU A 468 25.42 1.92 -6.53
N VAL A 469 24.73 1.37 -7.52
CA VAL A 469 23.46 0.64 -7.39
C VAL A 469 23.52 -0.64 -8.23
N ALA A 470 22.85 -1.70 -7.77
CA ALA A 470 22.70 -2.93 -8.52
C ALA A 470 21.59 -2.78 -9.58
N CYS A 471 21.88 -3.20 -10.80
CA CYS A 471 21.06 -2.97 -11.96
C CYS A 471 20.88 -4.26 -12.76
N TYR A 472 19.70 -4.48 -13.32
CA TYR A 472 19.42 -5.56 -14.25
C TYR A 472 18.73 -4.96 -15.47
N ALA A 473 19.23 -5.29 -16.67
CA ALA A 473 18.70 -4.75 -17.93
C ALA A 473 18.59 -3.21 -17.98
N GLY A 474 19.51 -2.49 -17.31
CA GLY A 474 19.55 -1.02 -17.30
C GLY A 474 18.71 -0.34 -16.21
N GLU A 475 17.84 -1.09 -15.53
CA GLU A 475 17.02 -0.61 -14.40
C GLU A 475 17.62 -1.03 -13.06
N VAL A 476 17.44 -0.19 -12.04
CA VAL A 476 17.85 -0.51 -10.67
C VAL A 476 17.03 -1.71 -10.19
N ILE A 477 17.64 -2.66 -9.49
CA ILE A 477 16.91 -3.80 -8.93
C ILE A 477 16.32 -3.47 -7.55
N THR A 478 15.26 -4.18 -7.15
CA THR A 478 14.89 -4.23 -5.73
C THR A 478 15.83 -5.20 -5.01
N ALA A 479 16.91 -4.68 -4.43
CA ALA A 479 17.95 -5.47 -3.78
C ALA A 479 17.56 -5.89 -2.36
N TYR A 480 16.77 -6.97 -2.25
CA TYR A 480 16.37 -7.55 -0.96
C TYR A 480 17.55 -8.24 -0.25
N TYR A 481 17.60 -8.13 1.07
CA TYR A 481 18.62 -8.78 1.89
C TYR A 481 18.05 -9.23 3.23
N PHE A 482 18.70 -10.22 3.84
CA PHE A 482 18.27 -10.82 5.10
C PHE A 482 19.48 -11.28 5.92
N SER A 483 19.26 -11.66 7.18
CA SER A 483 20.36 -11.89 8.12
C SER A 483 21.21 -13.12 7.80
N THR A 484 20.58 -14.30 7.76
CA THR A 484 21.31 -15.57 7.70
C THR A 484 20.53 -16.59 6.89
N SER A 485 21.19 -17.35 6.01
CA SER A 485 20.54 -18.47 5.30
C SER A 485 20.70 -19.80 6.05
N GLY A 486 19.83 -20.76 5.74
CA GLY A 486 20.00 -22.16 6.17
C GLY A 486 20.89 -22.97 5.22
N GLY A 487 21.70 -22.29 4.38
CA GLY A 487 22.52 -22.89 3.32
C GLY A 487 22.02 -22.58 1.90
N THR A 488 20.80 -22.08 1.75
CA THR A 488 20.21 -21.70 0.45
C THR A 488 19.42 -20.40 0.55
N THR A 489 19.34 -19.67 -0.56
CA THR A 489 18.41 -18.54 -0.75
C THR A 489 17.17 -18.96 -1.54
N ALA A 490 16.12 -18.16 -1.54
CA ALA A 490 14.93 -18.31 -2.36
C ALA A 490 14.86 -17.27 -3.48
N SER A 491 14.08 -17.57 -4.51
CA SER A 491 13.68 -16.62 -5.55
C SER A 491 12.51 -15.73 -5.10
N GLY A 492 12.13 -14.75 -5.92
CA GLY A 492 10.92 -13.92 -5.70
C GLY A 492 9.62 -14.71 -5.57
N ALA A 493 9.60 -15.99 -6.01
CA ALA A 493 8.46 -16.89 -5.85
C ALA A 493 8.00 -17.04 -4.39
N ALA A 494 8.90 -16.85 -3.42
CA ALA A 494 8.57 -16.83 -1.98
C ALA A 494 7.47 -15.82 -1.61
N TRP A 495 7.29 -14.79 -2.44
CA TRP A 495 6.29 -13.73 -2.31
C TRP A 495 5.26 -13.72 -3.45
N GLY A 496 5.21 -14.78 -4.27
CA GLY A 496 4.27 -14.90 -5.38
C GLY A 496 4.70 -14.19 -6.67
N GLU A 497 5.94 -13.67 -6.72
CA GLU A 497 6.51 -13.11 -7.94
C GLU A 497 6.91 -14.21 -8.92
N THR A 498 6.87 -13.91 -10.21
CA THR A 498 7.37 -14.78 -11.26
C THR A 498 8.84 -14.47 -11.56
N ASN A 499 9.55 -15.40 -12.20
CA ASN A 499 10.91 -15.16 -12.68
C ASN A 499 10.98 -14.03 -13.74
N ALA A 500 9.86 -13.68 -14.39
CA ALA A 500 9.82 -12.54 -15.29
C ALA A 500 9.81 -11.20 -14.53
N ASP A 501 9.24 -11.20 -13.31
CA ASP A 501 9.17 -10.02 -12.46
C ASP A 501 10.53 -9.72 -11.81
N THR A 502 11.22 -10.76 -11.32
CA THR A 502 12.50 -10.63 -10.60
C THR A 502 13.58 -11.62 -11.07
N PRO A 503 14.03 -11.56 -12.33
CA PRO A 503 15.01 -12.51 -12.90
C PRO A 503 16.38 -12.49 -12.20
N TYR A 504 16.72 -11.39 -11.52
CA TYR A 504 17.94 -11.27 -10.73
C TYR A 504 17.86 -11.96 -9.36
N LEU A 505 16.66 -12.30 -8.86
CA LEU A 505 16.43 -13.01 -7.59
C LEU A 505 16.29 -14.51 -7.85
N ALA A 506 17.42 -15.19 -8.01
CA ALA A 506 17.45 -16.65 -8.12
C ALA A 506 17.81 -17.29 -6.77
N ALA A 507 17.25 -18.47 -6.50
CA ALA A 507 17.71 -19.32 -5.40
C ALA A 507 19.17 -19.74 -5.65
N LYS A 508 20.01 -19.63 -4.61
CA LYS A 508 21.44 -19.96 -4.64
C LYS A 508 21.80 -20.85 -3.46
N ASP A 509 22.67 -21.83 -3.68
CA ASP A 509 23.36 -22.53 -2.60
C ASP A 509 24.45 -21.59 -2.06
N VAL A 510 24.40 -21.22 -0.77
CA VAL A 510 25.33 -20.28 -0.14
C VAL A 510 26.59 -21.03 0.33
N VAL A 511 27.30 -21.59 -0.64
CA VAL A 511 28.48 -22.44 -0.45
C VAL A 511 29.70 -21.88 -1.16
N ASP A 512 30.89 -22.23 -0.68
CA ASP A 512 32.15 -21.89 -1.32
C ASP A 512 32.46 -22.80 -2.54
N GLU A 513 33.62 -22.59 -3.16
CA GLU A 513 34.07 -23.37 -4.33
C GLU A 513 34.31 -24.86 -4.01
N ALA A 514 34.45 -25.23 -2.73
CA ALA A 514 34.57 -26.62 -2.28
C ALA A 514 33.21 -27.25 -1.92
N GLY A 515 32.12 -26.47 -1.95
CA GLY A 515 30.77 -26.90 -1.58
C GLY A 515 30.49 -26.81 -0.07
N GLU A 516 31.36 -26.15 0.70
CA GLU A 516 31.15 -25.94 2.13
C GLU A 516 30.30 -24.68 2.35
N ALA A 517 29.27 -24.76 3.20
CA ALA A 517 28.38 -23.63 3.44
C ALA A 517 29.12 -22.50 4.17
N TYR A 518 29.08 -21.29 3.58
CA TYR A 518 29.71 -20.10 4.16
C TYR A 518 29.20 -19.82 5.58
N GLU A 519 27.93 -20.10 5.82
CA GLU A 519 27.21 -19.75 7.04
C GLU A 519 27.12 -20.90 8.05
N ALA A 520 27.80 -22.03 7.82
CA ALA A 520 27.67 -23.24 8.66
C ALA A 520 27.96 -23.00 10.17
N GLN A 521 28.73 -21.96 10.49
CA GLN A 521 29.10 -21.61 11.87
C GLN A 521 28.20 -20.53 12.49
N GLU A 522 27.22 -20.02 11.75
CA GLU A 522 26.28 -19.03 12.28
C GLU A 522 25.29 -19.71 13.23
N PRO A 523 25.00 -19.15 14.42
CA PRO A 523 24.03 -19.73 15.34
C PRO A 523 22.66 -19.97 14.69
N TRP A 524 22.24 -19.04 13.82
CA TRP A 524 20.97 -19.13 13.09
C TRP A 524 20.97 -20.08 11.90
N TYR A 525 22.12 -20.66 11.51
CA TYR A 525 22.20 -21.60 10.39
C TYR A 525 21.25 -22.78 10.54
N HIS A 526 21.06 -23.23 11.79
CA HIS A 526 20.07 -24.22 12.17
C HIS A 526 19.38 -23.83 13.47
N TRP A 527 18.09 -24.13 13.58
CA TRP A 527 17.33 -23.99 14.81
C TRP A 527 16.24 -25.05 14.92
N GLU A 528 15.87 -25.38 16.15
CA GLU A 528 14.75 -26.28 16.45
C GLU A 528 13.88 -25.68 17.56
N THR A 529 12.58 -25.92 17.51
CA THR A 529 11.67 -25.64 18.61
C THR A 529 10.60 -26.71 18.72
N GLU A 530 10.07 -26.86 19.92
CA GLU A 530 9.05 -27.84 20.25
C GLU A 530 8.03 -27.19 21.18
N ASN A 531 6.76 -27.27 20.84
CA ASN A 531 5.70 -26.93 21.79
C ASN A 531 5.31 -28.18 22.61
N ASN A 532 4.99 -27.95 23.87
CA ASN A 532 4.64 -29.01 24.82
C ASN A 532 3.12 -29.11 25.10
N GLY A 533 2.23 -28.61 24.24
CA GLY A 533 0.79 -28.77 24.49
C GLY A 533 -0.20 -27.92 23.68
N LYS A 534 -1.49 -28.05 24.10
CA LYS A 534 -2.71 -27.56 23.43
C LYS A 534 -2.82 -26.04 23.26
N ASP A 535 -2.13 -25.27 24.10
CA ASP A 535 -2.27 -23.81 24.09
C ASP A 535 -1.67 -23.18 22.82
N TYR A 536 -0.55 -23.72 22.33
CA TYR A 536 0.07 -23.26 21.09
C TYR A 536 -0.83 -23.45 19.86
N LEU A 537 -1.51 -24.60 19.75
CA LEU A 537 -2.44 -24.87 18.65
C LEU A 537 -3.67 -23.95 18.67
N THR A 538 -4.10 -23.52 19.86
CA THR A 538 -5.15 -22.50 19.98
C THR A 538 -4.66 -21.16 19.44
N GLY A 539 -3.43 -20.77 19.80
CA GLY A 539 -2.77 -19.58 19.24
C GLY A 539 -2.61 -19.64 17.72
N VAL A 540 -2.29 -20.82 17.16
CA VAL A 540 -2.26 -21.02 15.70
C VAL A 540 -3.65 -20.76 15.09
N ALA A 541 -4.73 -21.31 15.64
CA ALA A 541 -6.08 -21.06 15.15
C ALA A 541 -6.44 -19.57 15.17
N ASP A 542 -6.06 -18.86 16.23
CA ASP A 542 -6.30 -17.42 16.36
C ASP A 542 -5.51 -16.61 15.32
N ARG A 543 -4.25 -17.00 15.06
CA ARG A 543 -3.40 -16.36 14.04
C ARG A 543 -3.93 -16.61 12.63
N VAL A 544 -4.40 -17.82 12.33
CA VAL A 544 -5.10 -18.10 11.07
C VAL A 544 -6.37 -17.25 10.94
N GLY A 545 -7.17 -17.13 12.01
CA GLY A 545 -8.37 -16.27 12.01
C GLY A 545 -8.05 -14.80 11.74
N ARG A 546 -6.97 -14.27 12.33
CA ARG A 546 -6.48 -12.91 12.03
C ARG A 546 -6.03 -12.77 10.57
N LEU A 547 -5.32 -13.76 10.04
CA LEU A 547 -4.90 -13.76 8.65
C LEU A 547 -6.10 -13.80 7.70
N MET A 548 -7.11 -14.63 7.97
CA MET A 548 -8.37 -14.68 7.19
C MET A 548 -9.09 -13.33 7.15
N LYS A 549 -8.98 -12.53 8.22
CA LYS A 549 -9.62 -11.22 8.32
C LYS A 549 -8.81 -10.12 7.62
N ASN A 550 -7.50 -10.11 7.84
CA ASN A 550 -6.63 -9.00 7.45
C ASN A 550 -6.00 -9.18 6.07
N SER A 551 -5.82 -10.42 5.64
CA SER A 551 -5.16 -10.81 4.37
C SER A 551 -5.87 -12.02 3.76
N PRO A 552 -7.18 -11.92 3.44
CA PRO A 552 -7.97 -13.04 2.91
C PRO A 552 -7.41 -13.63 1.61
N GLU A 553 -6.67 -12.85 0.83
CA GLU A 553 -5.99 -13.26 -0.40
C GLU A 553 -4.87 -14.29 -0.15
N LEU A 554 -4.26 -14.32 1.04
CA LEU A 554 -3.21 -15.27 1.41
C LEU A 554 -3.76 -16.59 1.97
N VAL A 555 -5.09 -16.72 2.07
CA VAL A 555 -5.74 -17.89 2.64
C VAL A 555 -6.65 -18.54 1.61
N HIS A 556 -6.38 -19.80 1.28
CA HIS A 556 -7.24 -20.59 0.42
C HIS A 556 -8.01 -21.61 1.27
N VAL A 557 -9.31 -21.77 1.01
CA VAL A 557 -10.16 -22.75 1.69
C VAL A 557 -10.26 -24.04 0.89
N ARG A 558 -10.25 -25.19 1.58
CA ARG A 558 -10.39 -26.51 0.95
C ARG A 558 -11.86 -26.79 0.64
N LEU A 559 -12.15 -27.11 -0.62
CA LEU A 559 -13.46 -27.57 -1.09
C LEU A 559 -13.66 -29.08 -0.83
N LYS A 560 -14.89 -29.56 -1.04
CA LYS A 560 -15.25 -30.98 -0.81
C LYS A 560 -14.51 -31.95 -1.74
N ASP A 561 -14.12 -31.50 -2.92
CA ASP A 561 -13.33 -32.29 -3.88
C ASP A 561 -11.83 -32.31 -3.56
N GLY A 562 -11.41 -31.61 -2.48
CA GLY A 562 -10.02 -31.52 -2.03
C GLY A 562 -9.23 -30.38 -2.67
N SER A 563 -9.81 -29.66 -3.64
CA SER A 563 -9.19 -28.47 -4.23
C SER A 563 -9.17 -27.30 -3.25
N TYR A 564 -8.32 -26.30 -3.51
CA TYR A 564 -8.20 -25.10 -2.71
C TYR A 564 -8.52 -23.87 -3.58
N VAL A 565 -9.36 -22.98 -3.07
CA VAL A 565 -9.74 -21.72 -3.73
C VAL A 565 -9.50 -20.54 -2.79
N PRO A 566 -9.17 -19.34 -3.30
CA PRO A 566 -9.05 -18.14 -2.47
C PRO A 566 -10.28 -17.95 -1.59
N LEU A 567 -10.07 -17.47 -0.36
CA LEU A 567 -11.16 -17.28 0.61
C LEU A 567 -12.23 -16.31 0.07
N SER A 568 -11.79 -15.26 -0.61
CA SER A 568 -12.64 -14.27 -1.30
C SER A 568 -13.54 -14.89 -2.40
N ASP A 569 -13.06 -15.96 -3.02
CA ASP A 569 -13.64 -16.53 -4.23
C ASP A 569 -14.52 -17.75 -3.94
N CYS A 570 -14.52 -18.23 -2.70
CA CYS A 570 -15.32 -19.39 -2.31
C CYS A 570 -16.82 -19.14 -2.52
N ARG A 571 -17.48 -19.93 -3.37
CA ARG A 571 -18.93 -19.85 -3.62
C ARG A 571 -19.75 -20.96 -2.95
N ASP A 572 -19.12 -21.93 -2.28
CA ASP A 572 -19.86 -22.98 -1.55
C ASP A 572 -20.54 -22.38 -0.31
N ALA A 573 -21.88 -22.40 -0.29
CA ALA A 573 -22.69 -21.83 0.78
C ALA A 573 -22.43 -22.45 2.17
N THR A 574 -22.04 -23.72 2.22
CA THR A 574 -21.71 -24.42 3.47
C THR A 574 -20.40 -23.91 4.05
N ILE A 575 -19.41 -23.72 3.18
CA ILE A 575 -18.09 -23.21 3.57
C ILE A 575 -18.18 -21.72 3.90
N GLN A 576 -18.94 -20.93 3.14
CA GLN A 576 -19.20 -19.51 3.43
C GLN A 576 -19.78 -19.30 4.84
N LYS A 577 -20.74 -20.13 5.25
CA LYS A 577 -21.27 -20.09 6.62
C LYS A 577 -20.19 -20.37 7.69
N LYS A 578 -19.21 -21.21 7.38
CA LYS A 578 -18.09 -21.52 8.27
C LYS A 578 -17.03 -20.41 8.27
N ILE A 579 -16.78 -19.76 7.14
CA ILE A 579 -15.90 -18.58 7.04
C ILE A 579 -16.39 -17.45 7.95
N GLN A 580 -17.70 -17.27 8.08
CA GLN A 580 -18.30 -16.28 9.00
C GLN A 580 -17.93 -16.49 10.47
N ALA A 581 -17.50 -17.70 10.86
CA ALA A 581 -16.98 -17.93 12.22
C ALA A 581 -15.63 -17.24 12.46
N GLY A 582 -14.92 -16.83 11.40
CA GLY A 582 -13.65 -16.11 11.48
C GLY A 582 -12.47 -16.93 11.99
N THR A 583 -12.59 -18.26 12.05
CA THR A 583 -11.56 -19.16 12.57
C THR A 583 -11.66 -20.55 11.94
N PRO A 584 -10.53 -21.26 11.73
CA PRO A 584 -10.56 -22.68 11.38
C PRO A 584 -11.13 -23.56 12.50
N GLY A 585 -11.33 -23.01 13.70
CA GLY A 585 -11.71 -23.75 14.90
C GLY A 585 -10.50 -24.48 15.49
N LYS A 586 -10.77 -25.47 16.35
CA LYS A 586 -9.69 -26.25 16.96
C LYS A 586 -8.90 -26.98 15.88
N ILE A 587 -7.58 -26.86 15.93
CA ILE A 587 -6.69 -27.49 14.96
C ILE A 587 -6.66 -29.01 15.17
N THR A 588 -6.82 -29.73 14.07
CA THR A 588 -6.85 -31.19 13.98
C THR A 588 -5.65 -31.76 13.23
N ASP A 589 -5.06 -30.99 12.31
CA ASP A 589 -3.80 -31.33 11.65
C ASP A 589 -3.09 -30.06 11.14
N ILE A 590 -1.75 -30.09 11.11
CA ILE A 590 -0.90 -29.08 10.48
C ILE A 590 0.21 -29.81 9.74
N ARG A 591 0.37 -29.51 8.46
CA ARG A 591 1.38 -30.15 7.62
C ARG A 591 1.92 -29.17 6.58
N GLU A 592 3.13 -29.46 6.14
CA GLU A 592 3.77 -28.77 5.03
C GLU A 592 2.95 -28.93 3.75
N GLY A 593 2.86 -27.85 2.97
CA GLY A 593 2.35 -27.87 1.62
C GLY A 593 3.49 -27.89 0.60
N GLU A 594 3.31 -27.11 -0.45
CA GLU A 594 4.29 -26.90 -1.51
C GLU A 594 5.55 -26.19 -0.99
N ARG A 595 6.72 -26.63 -1.49
CA ARG A 595 8.01 -25.96 -1.35
C ARG A 595 8.35 -25.26 -2.66
N LEU A 596 8.98 -24.09 -2.54
CA LEU A 596 9.42 -23.28 -3.67
C LEU A 596 10.94 -23.39 -3.84
N ASP A 597 11.49 -22.61 -4.78
CA ASP A 597 12.92 -22.60 -5.07
C ASP A 597 13.76 -22.36 -3.81
N GLY A 598 14.92 -23.04 -3.71
CA GLY A 598 15.76 -23.00 -2.52
C GLY A 598 15.23 -23.81 -1.33
N GLY A 599 14.03 -24.40 -1.44
CA GLY A 599 13.45 -25.28 -0.41
C GLY A 599 12.59 -24.57 0.63
N VAL A 600 12.36 -23.26 0.47
CA VAL A 600 11.46 -22.47 1.35
C VAL A 600 10.03 -23.04 1.30
N LEU A 601 9.35 -23.08 2.45
CA LEU A 601 7.97 -23.51 2.51
C LEU A 601 7.07 -22.43 1.89
N GLY A 602 6.44 -22.73 0.76
CA GLY A 602 5.55 -21.81 0.03
C GLY A 602 4.09 -21.89 0.46
N SER A 603 3.69 -23.03 1.04
CA SER A 603 2.36 -23.15 1.65
C SER A 603 2.34 -24.04 2.89
N LEU A 604 1.43 -23.70 3.81
CA LEU A 604 1.13 -24.48 5.02
C LEU A 604 -0.33 -24.94 4.97
N LEU A 605 -0.57 -26.23 5.21
CA LEU A 605 -1.91 -26.80 5.26
C LEU A 605 -2.35 -26.93 6.72
N VAL A 606 -3.47 -26.31 7.06
CA VAL A 606 -4.02 -26.31 8.42
C VAL A 606 -5.45 -26.83 8.36
N ASP A 607 -5.70 -27.99 8.98
CA ASP A 607 -7.03 -28.57 9.09
C ASP A 607 -7.59 -28.31 10.50
N GLY A 608 -8.71 -27.59 10.57
CA GLY A 608 -9.48 -27.38 11.80
C GLY A 608 -10.87 -28.00 11.75
N GLU A 609 -11.53 -28.07 12.91
CA GLU A 609 -12.90 -28.61 13.04
C GLU A 609 -13.93 -27.86 12.15
N ASN A 610 -13.73 -26.56 11.94
CA ASN A 610 -14.61 -25.75 11.10
C ASN A 610 -14.15 -25.72 9.66
N LEU A 611 -12.87 -25.37 9.42
CA LEU A 611 -12.32 -25.15 8.09
C LEU A 611 -10.94 -25.80 7.93
N SER A 612 -10.70 -26.23 6.71
CA SER A 612 -9.39 -26.62 6.21
C SER A 612 -8.87 -25.52 5.32
N VAL A 613 -7.69 -24.99 5.61
CA VAL A 613 -7.09 -23.87 4.88
C VAL A 613 -5.69 -24.18 4.40
N LYS A 614 -5.29 -23.54 3.30
CA LYS A 614 -3.92 -23.44 2.80
C LYS A 614 -3.50 -22.00 2.94
N ILE A 615 -2.44 -21.77 3.70
CA ILE A 615 -1.82 -20.46 3.88
C ILE A 615 -0.67 -20.34 2.89
N LEU A 616 -0.57 -19.20 2.20
CA LEU A 616 0.43 -18.94 1.18
C LEU A 616 1.47 -17.93 1.65
N THR A 617 2.65 -17.96 1.02
CA THR A 617 3.84 -17.10 1.27
C THR A 617 4.61 -17.45 2.54
N GLU A 618 5.93 -17.24 2.50
CA GLU A 618 6.82 -17.48 3.64
C GLU A 618 6.42 -16.63 4.86
N TYR A 619 6.02 -15.38 4.62
CA TYR A 619 5.72 -14.41 5.68
C TYR A 619 4.46 -14.81 6.46
N ALA A 620 3.37 -15.16 5.78
CA ALA A 620 2.14 -15.57 6.45
C ALA A 620 2.32 -16.89 7.21
N ILE A 621 3.12 -17.81 6.68
CA ILE A 621 3.46 -19.07 7.36
C ILE A 621 4.23 -18.77 8.66
N ARG A 622 5.23 -17.88 8.60
CA ARG A 622 5.99 -17.47 9.79
C ARG A 622 5.14 -16.74 10.80
N GLN A 623 4.16 -15.94 10.38
CA GLN A 623 3.18 -15.33 11.29
C GLN A 623 2.33 -16.41 11.96
N VAL A 624 1.83 -17.40 11.23
CA VAL A 624 0.95 -18.43 11.79
C VAL A 624 1.70 -19.35 12.76
N LEU A 625 2.96 -19.69 12.48
CA LEU A 625 3.77 -20.58 13.32
C LEU A 625 4.57 -19.84 14.41
N GLY A 626 4.85 -18.56 14.26
CA GLY A 626 5.58 -17.76 15.24
C GLY A 626 4.77 -17.52 16.52
N ASP A 627 5.40 -17.69 17.68
CA ASP A 627 4.78 -17.44 18.98
C ASP A 627 5.83 -17.22 20.07
N THR A 628 5.63 -16.23 20.94
CA THR A 628 6.58 -15.88 22.01
C THR A 628 6.63 -16.91 23.15
N SER A 629 5.72 -17.88 23.19
CA SER A 629 5.81 -19.04 24.08
C SER A 629 6.83 -20.09 23.62
N LEU A 630 7.28 -20.06 22.36
CA LEU A 630 8.25 -21.00 21.84
C LEU A 630 9.68 -20.63 22.28
N THR A 631 10.44 -21.66 22.64
CA THR A 631 11.89 -21.55 22.85
C THR A 631 12.61 -22.22 21.69
N LEU A 632 13.48 -21.47 21.02
CA LEU A 632 14.33 -21.92 19.93
C LEU A 632 15.68 -22.35 20.50
N THR A 633 16.17 -23.51 20.08
CA THR A 633 17.55 -23.96 20.28
C THR A 633 18.31 -23.76 18.97
N LEU A 634 19.40 -23.00 19.02
CA LEU A 634 20.23 -22.63 17.87
C LEU A 634 21.35 -23.66 17.61
N ALA A 635 22.04 -23.53 16.47
CA ALA A 635 23.10 -24.45 16.06
C ALA A 635 24.27 -24.55 17.05
N ASP A 636 24.55 -23.45 17.77
CA ASP A 636 25.57 -23.39 18.82
C ASP A 636 25.10 -23.92 20.19
N GLY A 637 23.85 -24.41 20.27
CA GLY A 637 23.20 -24.90 21.48
C GLY A 637 22.63 -23.79 22.38
N SER A 638 22.79 -22.51 22.03
CA SER A 638 22.16 -21.41 22.75
C SER A 638 20.65 -21.41 22.54
N THR A 639 19.91 -20.76 23.46
CA THR A 639 18.45 -20.65 23.36
C THR A 639 17.99 -19.21 23.20
N ARG A 640 16.90 -19.03 22.45
CA ARG A 640 16.23 -17.75 22.24
C ARG A 640 14.72 -17.92 22.37
N THR A 641 14.04 -16.93 22.92
CA THR A 641 12.58 -16.85 22.80
C THR A 641 12.22 -16.51 21.36
N CYS A 642 11.27 -17.24 20.77
CA CYS A 642 10.76 -16.92 19.44
C CYS A 642 10.01 -15.58 19.47
N GLY A 643 10.00 -14.86 18.35
CA GLY A 643 9.15 -13.69 18.18
C GLY A 643 7.71 -14.07 17.85
N SER A 644 6.89 -13.06 17.54
CA SER A 644 5.59 -13.24 16.89
C SER A 644 5.69 -13.82 15.48
N LEU A 645 6.88 -13.76 14.88
CA LEU A 645 7.26 -14.37 13.61
C LEU A 645 8.25 -15.50 13.87
N LEU A 646 8.04 -16.64 13.22
CA LEU A 646 9.03 -17.71 13.15
C LEU A 646 10.31 -17.19 12.45
N PRO A 647 11.53 -17.62 12.84
CA PRO A 647 12.77 -17.08 12.29
C PRO A 647 12.86 -17.10 10.76
N SER A 648 12.43 -18.19 10.13
CA SER A 648 12.37 -18.36 8.67
C SER A 648 11.29 -19.38 8.30
N ALA A 649 10.88 -19.41 7.02
CA ALA A 649 10.05 -20.47 6.45
C ALA A 649 10.88 -21.60 5.81
N PHE A 650 12.21 -21.57 5.94
CA PHE A 650 13.09 -22.69 5.59
C PHE A 650 13.07 -23.70 6.74
N CYS A 651 11.91 -24.32 6.91
CA CYS A 651 11.64 -25.22 8.02
C CYS A 651 10.93 -26.49 7.57
N SER A 652 10.93 -27.46 8.48
CA SER A 652 10.18 -28.70 8.41
C SER A 652 9.39 -28.88 9.70
N LEU A 653 8.22 -29.49 9.58
CA LEU A 653 7.23 -29.62 10.64
C LEU A 653 6.91 -31.09 10.89
N THR A 654 7.01 -31.53 12.15
CA THR A 654 6.46 -32.82 12.58
C THR A 654 5.41 -32.58 13.65
N ALA A 655 4.17 -32.97 13.37
CA ALA A 655 3.03 -32.79 14.25
C ALA A 655 2.51 -34.14 14.75
N ASP A 656 2.53 -34.35 16.07
CA ASP A 656 1.83 -35.44 16.75
C ASP A 656 0.61 -34.85 17.45
N ILE A 657 -0.47 -34.65 16.68
CA ILE A 657 -1.74 -34.07 17.16
C ILE A 657 -2.75 -35.16 17.53
N HIS A 658 -2.61 -36.36 16.94
CA HIS A 658 -3.56 -37.45 17.11
C HIS A 658 -3.32 -38.26 18.40
N THR A 659 -2.13 -38.19 19.00
CA THR A 659 -1.89 -38.81 20.31
C THR A 659 -2.63 -38.03 21.41
N PRO A 660 -3.57 -38.65 22.15
CA PRO A 660 -4.33 -37.96 23.17
C PRO A 660 -3.42 -37.35 24.25
N GLY A 661 -3.33 -36.02 24.28
CA GLY A 661 -2.56 -35.28 25.27
C GLY A 661 -1.18 -34.81 24.82
N SER A 662 -0.69 -35.15 23.62
CA SER A 662 0.56 -34.59 23.08
C SER A 662 0.34 -33.16 22.58
N GLY A 663 -0.48 -32.97 21.53
CA GLY A 663 -0.60 -31.69 20.82
C GLY A 663 0.76 -31.13 20.40
N LYS A 664 1.73 -32.02 20.18
CA LYS A 664 3.16 -31.70 20.06
C LYS A 664 3.47 -31.43 18.60
N ILE A 665 4.20 -30.35 18.37
CA ILE A 665 4.73 -29.90 17.10
C ILE A 665 6.20 -29.60 17.33
N THR A 666 7.03 -30.27 16.57
CA THR A 666 8.45 -29.97 16.46
C THR A 666 8.67 -29.27 15.13
N ILE A 667 9.32 -28.11 15.17
CA ILE A 667 9.69 -27.32 14.01
C ILE A 667 11.21 -27.27 13.98
N THR A 668 11.80 -27.78 12.89
CA THR A 668 13.24 -27.67 12.62
C THR A 668 13.43 -26.76 11.42
N GLY A 669 14.38 -25.86 11.47
CA GLY A 669 14.62 -24.94 10.37
C GLY A 669 16.04 -24.42 10.34
N GLY A 670 16.27 -23.46 9.45
CA GLY A 670 17.55 -22.80 9.30
C GLY A 670 17.39 -21.39 8.76
N GLY A 671 18.37 -20.56 9.05
CA GLY A 671 18.38 -19.14 8.68
C GLY A 671 17.47 -18.26 9.54
N TYR A 672 17.61 -16.96 9.31
CA TYR A 672 16.87 -15.88 9.97
C TYR A 672 16.54 -14.80 8.93
N GLY A 673 15.25 -14.60 8.66
CA GLY A 673 14.74 -13.69 7.64
C GLY A 673 13.98 -14.41 6.52
N HIS A 674 13.62 -13.65 5.49
CA HIS A 674 12.79 -14.12 4.37
C HIS A 674 13.57 -14.99 3.37
N GLY A 675 14.89 -14.86 3.30
CA GLY A 675 15.76 -15.72 2.50
C GLY A 675 15.92 -15.34 1.03
N VAL A 676 15.41 -14.18 0.60
CA VAL A 676 15.45 -13.72 -0.80
C VAL A 676 16.56 -12.68 -0.97
N GLY A 677 17.37 -12.80 -2.03
CA GLY A 677 18.48 -11.88 -2.30
C GLY A 677 19.72 -12.14 -1.43
N MET A 678 20.35 -11.10 -0.91
CA MET A 678 21.65 -11.21 -0.23
C MET A 678 21.55 -11.64 1.24
N SER A 679 22.25 -12.71 1.62
CA SER A 679 22.48 -13.01 3.05
C SER A 679 23.60 -12.13 3.61
N GLN A 680 23.33 -11.41 4.70
CA GLN A 680 24.30 -10.54 5.38
C GLN A 680 25.47 -11.33 5.97
N ASN A 681 25.19 -12.46 6.63
CA ASN A 681 26.23 -13.33 7.14
C ASN A 681 26.97 -14.07 6.03
N GLY A 682 26.25 -14.49 4.98
CA GLY A 682 26.87 -15.04 3.77
C GLY A 682 27.88 -14.05 3.15
N ALA A 683 27.48 -12.79 2.95
CA ALA A 683 28.35 -11.73 2.45
C ALA A 683 29.59 -11.51 3.34
N ASN A 684 29.42 -11.47 4.67
CA ASN A 684 30.54 -11.33 5.60
C ASN A 684 31.54 -12.49 5.50
N ARG A 685 31.04 -13.72 5.38
CA ARG A 685 31.87 -14.94 5.26
C ARG A 685 32.57 -15.01 3.91
N MET A 686 31.91 -14.62 2.83
CA MET A 686 32.52 -14.46 1.51
C MET A 686 33.64 -13.41 1.52
N ALA A 687 33.40 -12.26 2.16
CA ALA A 687 34.43 -11.22 2.33
C ALA A 687 35.63 -11.71 3.14
N GLN A 688 35.40 -12.47 4.22
CA GLN A 688 36.46 -13.13 5.00
C GLN A 688 37.23 -14.17 4.17
N ALA A 689 36.58 -14.80 3.20
CA ALA A 689 37.20 -15.70 2.23
C ALA A 689 37.91 -14.96 1.07
N GLY A 690 37.95 -13.63 1.09
CA GLY A 690 38.70 -12.80 0.15
C GLY A 690 37.92 -12.30 -1.06
N LYS A 691 36.60 -12.52 -1.12
CA LYS A 691 35.73 -11.95 -2.17
C LYS A 691 35.53 -10.45 -1.92
N ASN A 692 35.61 -9.65 -2.98
CA ASN A 692 35.27 -8.23 -2.90
C ASN A 692 33.75 -8.00 -2.99
N TYR A 693 33.28 -6.79 -2.69
CA TYR A 693 31.84 -6.48 -2.67
C TYR A 693 31.13 -6.70 -4.01
N ARG A 694 31.83 -6.55 -5.14
CA ARG A 694 31.26 -6.79 -6.47
C ARG A 694 31.01 -8.28 -6.69
N GLU A 695 31.98 -9.11 -6.35
CA GLU A 695 31.85 -10.58 -6.42
C GLU A 695 30.74 -11.09 -5.49
N ILE A 696 30.58 -10.47 -4.31
CA ILE A 696 29.50 -10.80 -3.37
C ILE A 696 28.13 -10.47 -4.00
N LEU A 697 27.98 -9.28 -4.57
CA LEU A 697 26.72 -8.86 -5.18
C LEU A 697 26.38 -9.70 -6.42
N GLU A 698 27.35 -9.97 -7.30
CA GLU A 698 27.18 -10.82 -8.48
C GLU A 698 26.86 -12.28 -8.13
N PHE A 699 27.26 -12.74 -6.93
CA PHE A 699 26.88 -14.07 -6.44
C PHE A 699 25.39 -14.13 -6.05
N PHE A 700 24.92 -13.15 -5.27
CA PHE A 700 23.56 -13.15 -4.74
C PHE A 700 22.50 -12.66 -5.74
N TYR A 701 22.87 -11.76 -6.66
CA TYR A 701 21.97 -11.23 -7.67
C TYR A 701 22.46 -11.59 -9.07
N THR A 702 21.61 -12.29 -9.82
CA THR A 702 22.00 -12.88 -11.12
C THR A 702 22.04 -11.82 -12.22
N ASP A 703 23.11 -11.83 -13.01
CA ASP A 703 23.30 -11.00 -14.21
C ASP A 703 23.15 -9.49 -13.96
N ILE A 704 23.56 -9.02 -12.77
CA ILE A 704 23.52 -7.60 -12.44
C ILE A 704 24.76 -6.84 -12.93
N THR A 705 24.63 -5.52 -13.03
CA THR A 705 25.74 -4.56 -13.11
C THR A 705 25.66 -3.58 -11.94
N LEU A 706 26.77 -2.94 -11.57
CA LEU A 706 26.79 -1.94 -10.48
C LEU A 706 26.66 -0.48 -10.95
N THR A 707 26.28 -0.30 -12.21
CA THR A 707 26.00 1.01 -12.80
C THR A 707 24.79 0.87 -13.73
N CYS A 708 23.84 1.80 -13.60
CA CYS A 708 22.64 1.86 -14.43
C CYS A 708 22.82 2.94 -15.49
N GLN A 709 22.65 2.59 -16.77
CA GLN A 709 22.70 3.56 -17.87
C GLN A 709 21.61 4.63 -17.72
N ASN A 710 20.44 4.26 -17.20
CA ASN A 710 19.30 5.17 -17.02
C ASN A 710 19.48 6.17 -15.87
N LEU A 711 20.56 6.06 -15.09
CA LEU A 711 20.93 6.99 -14.03
C LEU A 711 22.05 7.97 -14.42
N GLN A 712 22.68 7.79 -15.58
CA GLN A 712 23.85 8.56 -16.00
C GLN A 712 23.53 9.98 -16.50
N ASN A 713 22.25 10.35 -16.61
CA ASN A 713 21.83 11.70 -16.99
C ASN A 713 21.54 12.62 -15.79
N THR A 714 21.83 12.19 -14.57
CA THR A 714 21.50 12.88 -13.31
C THR A 714 22.72 13.29 -12.46
N VAL A 715 23.94 13.26 -13.03
CA VAL A 715 25.18 13.69 -12.34
C VAL A 715 25.74 14.96 -12.97
#